data_AF-A0AAD2CPZ2-F1
#
_entry.id   AF-A0AAD2CPZ2-F1
#
_cell.length_a   1.000
_cell.length_b   1.000
_cell.length_c   1.000
_cell.angle_alpha   90.00
_cell.angle_beta   90.00
_cell.angle_gamma   90.00
#
_symmetry.space_group_name_H-M   'P 1'
#
loop_
_entity.id
_entity.type
_entity.pdbx_description
1 polymer ?
#
loop_
_entity_poly.entity_id
_entity_poly.type
_entity_poly.pdbx_seq_one_letter_code
_entity_poly.pdbx_strand_id
1 'polypeptide(L)'
;MATFEEPIGPLADLSELLYVVALHQAEIEYREDVSVNAVDISLFLISRYGVQCSPENVENIILKDVAGKKNGNVLVTQQGDANQGSPETKHESMAEDMSIFLRSKFGVTIQAEDLKKLLADEKLTRIKDEEIQAVEQPKDQVKKDSSSSEVQKSADENDDIQKMDLMELVAMLMIPEFRKLQLSKSEGSAYKSSESFDFVVNTIIHDLASFGSSKQPSLEVTPSMVRDLFLRYGENTLAQDKELIEEMVKAARTGLDDNAKAFLDSSTFTKALTQDIQHYNVDSEGSISTNYADVFGNQNITKEADETGFVSKSTAETIDLVAHTYFCRIQMMLNWLFFVFTYFAYIYGMTPSFSKNCGRFEFMSSWPENKPQAGCNIANSILDWLIIFGLISVAGMLFVGLGSIGNNLKQHHLGPSLFAMAFLIFLTVYFPLTYGLVVPGKEPSTFIRLVALAMGFMTTLARLRLMAIACLTSVNPSIVPFTSLKSEAAIKNSSALKVGKLQENAFAVHEKLTESSAIRSYFGQALSNFSKLDPQYRKRFNGDKCRQDFMSGRIVNEDGIFLSGRLLSGNLAQLLLCVAIMGFGVTATRYVRDNFIPMDERENKVAESLEAVISLAADQSLVQEAVDRTLKIVVLYVVRVLYFLDNAGLLRLDCILLSTFLQTFCERAFYDDEDDGDFACSLFSSAPEQLCESLDPIFRPTTPLGKAVEFDGFVSVINTTSLVDPFAKAVSEAMSGNIASQINILYPRHRDMVVVPVAVAAGVATLCSLVITMLFLLSITATTLKLRTGVIQSVCDPNMRRLYTLNANSGNQIFGSMFWGIIASSVLVGGIVGFVVFISMWQVTAYLMMQAVALCIGISATLFFKWLIKRTCRSKLYRGFYRNNPLRANLAELVNESFNFATSMAFAVIRMFKLLFLAAFYVGRIDTKFLAPSANKFLGGKVHIDIFPDFFIADILSTEAHRHPYMERLGTMYLYKLKYGAEFATRAGSAWRLLFVTALMPWLQKYRIASRRMIKEESGSVHSA
;
A
#
# COMPACT_ATOMS: atom_id res chain seq x y z
N MET A 1 -11.49 -9.18 6.11
CA MET A 1 -10.29 -9.31 5.25
C MET A 1 -10.70 -9.75 3.86
N ALA A 2 -9.84 -9.59 2.85
CA ALA A 2 -10.09 -10.16 1.53
C ALA A 2 -9.73 -11.65 1.52
N THR A 3 -10.59 -12.48 0.92
CA THR A 3 -10.33 -13.92 0.77
C THR A 3 -9.24 -14.17 -0.26
N PHE A 4 -8.21 -14.93 0.12
CA PHE A 4 -7.20 -15.44 -0.81
C PHE A 4 -7.47 -16.93 -1.11
N GLU A 5 -7.50 -17.22 -2.40
CA GLU A 5 -7.59 -18.56 -2.98
C GLU A 5 -6.21 -18.92 -3.54
N GLU A 6 -5.59 -19.93 -2.94
CA GLU A 6 -4.28 -20.46 -3.29
C GLU A 6 -4.43 -21.48 -4.43
N PRO A 7 -3.67 -21.40 -5.53
CA PRO A 7 -3.61 -22.48 -6.50
C PRO A 7 -2.88 -23.70 -5.92
N ILE A 8 -3.36 -24.91 -6.21
CA ILE A 8 -2.80 -26.19 -5.73
C ILE A 8 -2.67 -27.20 -6.86
N GLY A 9 -1.85 -28.24 -6.64
CA GLY A 9 -1.60 -29.30 -7.62
C GLY A 9 -0.34 -29.04 -8.47
N PRO A 10 -0.04 -29.91 -9.44
CA PRO A 10 1.28 -29.98 -10.07
C PRO A 10 1.64 -28.76 -10.94
N LEU A 11 0.64 -27.98 -11.39
CA LEU A 11 0.85 -26.67 -12.02
C LEU A 11 1.31 -25.61 -11.01
N ALA A 12 0.79 -25.65 -9.79
CA ALA A 12 1.23 -24.77 -8.70
C ALA A 12 2.61 -25.18 -8.18
N ASP A 13 2.88 -26.49 -8.06
CA ASP A 13 4.19 -26.99 -7.64
C ASP A 13 5.28 -26.67 -8.68
N LEU A 14 4.99 -26.83 -9.98
CA LEU A 14 5.88 -26.35 -11.06
C LEU A 14 6.14 -24.85 -10.93
N SER A 15 5.11 -24.05 -10.63
CA SER A 15 5.26 -22.60 -10.47
C SER A 15 6.14 -22.24 -9.26
N GLU A 16 6.02 -22.96 -8.14
CA GLU A 16 6.85 -22.75 -6.94
C GLU A 16 8.30 -23.23 -7.15
N LEU A 17 8.52 -24.32 -7.91
CA LEU A 17 9.85 -24.77 -8.31
C LEU A 17 10.54 -23.74 -9.21
N LEU A 18 9.85 -23.21 -10.23
CA LEU A 18 10.37 -22.14 -11.10
C LEU A 18 10.68 -20.86 -10.30
N TYR A 19 9.84 -20.49 -9.32
CA TYR A 19 10.09 -19.40 -8.38
C TYR A 19 11.36 -19.63 -7.55
N VAL A 20 11.62 -20.86 -7.11
CA VAL A 20 12.81 -21.23 -6.32
C VAL A 20 14.10 -21.18 -7.15
N VAL A 21 14.11 -21.64 -8.40
CA VAL A 21 15.30 -21.49 -9.26
C VAL A 21 15.65 -20.01 -9.46
N ALA A 22 14.63 -19.17 -9.67
CA ALA A 22 14.83 -17.74 -9.87
C ALA A 22 15.27 -16.97 -8.61
N LEU A 23 15.02 -17.52 -7.41
CA LEU A 23 15.57 -17.04 -6.13
C LEU A 23 17.03 -17.44 -5.89
N HIS A 24 17.56 -18.38 -6.69
CA HIS A 24 18.87 -19.02 -6.48
C HIS A 24 19.95 -18.53 -7.46
N GLN A 25 19.56 -17.93 -8.59
CA GLN A 25 20.50 -17.35 -9.58
C GLN A 25 21.14 -16.03 -9.12
N ALA A 26 22.47 -15.94 -9.15
CA ALA A 26 23.30 -14.79 -8.79
C ALA A 26 23.36 -13.68 -9.86
N GLU A 27 23.35 -14.05 -11.14
CA GLU A 27 23.52 -13.10 -12.24
C GLU A 27 22.34 -12.12 -12.37
N ILE A 28 22.62 -10.83 -12.63
CA ILE A 28 21.57 -9.80 -12.76
C ILE A 28 20.62 -10.11 -13.93
N GLU A 29 21.11 -10.83 -14.96
CA GLU A 29 20.29 -11.35 -16.06
C GLU A 29 19.81 -12.77 -15.75
N TYR A 30 18.48 -12.95 -15.77
CA TYR A 30 17.83 -14.25 -15.52
C TYR A 30 17.93 -15.14 -16.77
N ARG A 31 18.31 -16.41 -16.59
CA ARG A 31 18.56 -17.35 -17.69
C ARG A 31 17.30 -18.13 -18.09
N GLU A 32 16.86 -18.00 -19.36
CA GLU A 32 15.63 -18.63 -19.90
C GLU A 32 15.64 -20.17 -19.94
N ASP A 33 16.82 -20.79 -19.83
CA ASP A 33 16.98 -22.23 -19.69
C ASP A 33 16.63 -22.73 -18.27
N VAL A 34 16.45 -21.82 -17.31
CA VAL A 34 16.15 -22.13 -15.90
C VAL A 34 17.29 -22.94 -15.26
N SER A 35 18.53 -22.57 -15.61
CA SER A 35 19.76 -23.17 -15.10
C SER A 35 20.28 -22.52 -13.82
N VAL A 36 21.08 -23.26 -13.05
CA VAL A 36 21.89 -22.80 -11.90
C VAL A 36 23.35 -23.18 -12.16
N ASN A 37 24.28 -22.25 -12.01
CA ASN A 37 25.70 -22.45 -12.25
C ASN A 37 26.49 -22.58 -10.93
N ALA A 38 27.82 -22.66 -11.02
CA ALA A 38 28.67 -22.86 -9.85
C ALA A 38 28.84 -21.59 -8.99
N VAL A 39 28.71 -20.40 -9.60
CA VAL A 39 28.75 -19.11 -8.90
C VAL A 39 27.51 -18.98 -8.02
N ASP A 40 26.32 -19.20 -8.58
CA ASP A 40 25.02 -19.20 -7.87
C ASP A 40 25.07 -20.00 -6.57
N ILE A 41 25.52 -21.26 -6.63
CA ILE A 41 25.56 -22.17 -5.48
C ILE A 41 26.69 -21.77 -4.52
N SER A 42 27.87 -21.40 -5.05
CA SER A 42 29.00 -20.87 -4.26
C SER A 42 28.67 -19.57 -3.54
N LEU A 43 27.59 -18.87 -3.95
CA LEU A 43 27.13 -17.63 -3.33
C LEU A 43 25.69 -17.67 -2.78
N PHE A 44 25.21 -18.87 -2.42
CA PHE A 44 24.07 -19.10 -1.51
C PHE A 44 24.50 -19.28 -0.03
N LEU A 45 25.79 -19.41 0.29
CA LEU A 45 26.31 -19.95 1.57
C LEU A 45 27.31 -19.07 2.41
N ILE A 46 27.39 -17.71 2.39
CA ILE A 46 27.80 -16.87 3.58
C ILE A 46 26.48 -16.76 4.32
N SER A 47 25.58 -16.03 3.67
CA SER A 47 24.39 -15.45 4.27
C SER A 47 23.43 -16.53 4.74
N ARG A 48 23.33 -17.65 4.01
CA ARG A 48 22.55 -18.77 4.54
C ARG A 48 23.29 -19.56 5.61
N TYR A 49 24.37 -20.23 5.23
CA TYR A 49 25.12 -21.13 6.12
C TYR A 49 26.44 -20.49 6.51
N GLY A 50 27.46 -20.68 5.66
CA GLY A 50 28.79 -20.14 5.84
C GLY A 50 29.97 -21.05 5.48
N VAL A 51 29.87 -22.00 4.54
CA VAL A 51 31.05 -22.83 4.14
C VAL A 51 32.03 -21.96 3.33
N GLN A 52 33.26 -22.43 3.05
CA GLN A 52 34.15 -21.75 2.09
C GLN A 52 34.41 -22.61 0.85
N CYS A 53 34.05 -22.07 -0.30
CA CYS A 53 34.24 -22.65 -1.62
C CYS A 53 34.47 -21.52 -2.63
N SER A 54 35.13 -21.83 -3.74
CA SER A 54 35.14 -21.01 -4.95
C SER A 54 34.12 -21.57 -5.95
N PRO A 55 33.70 -20.81 -6.98
CA PRO A 55 32.94 -21.36 -8.09
C PRO A 55 33.65 -22.54 -8.76
N GLU A 56 34.98 -22.51 -8.87
CA GLU A 56 35.79 -23.64 -9.37
C GLU A 56 35.63 -24.90 -8.51
N ASN A 57 35.63 -24.77 -7.17
CA ASN A 57 35.41 -25.88 -6.27
C ASN A 57 33.96 -26.37 -6.33
N VAL A 58 32.97 -25.48 -6.46
CA VAL A 58 31.56 -25.87 -6.62
C VAL A 58 31.31 -26.55 -7.98
N GLU A 59 31.99 -26.14 -9.04
CA GLU A 59 31.94 -26.81 -10.34
C GLU A 59 32.56 -28.22 -10.23
N ASN A 60 33.77 -28.33 -9.68
CA ASN A 60 34.51 -29.58 -9.57
C ASN A 60 33.92 -30.57 -8.54
N ILE A 61 33.26 -30.09 -7.48
CA ILE A 61 32.69 -30.93 -6.41
C ILE A 61 31.19 -31.14 -6.62
N ILE A 62 30.40 -30.10 -6.90
CA ILE A 62 28.93 -30.21 -6.95
C ILE A 62 28.44 -30.45 -8.38
N LEU A 63 28.72 -29.55 -9.32
CA LEU A 63 28.11 -29.63 -10.66
C LEU A 63 28.57 -30.85 -11.45
N LYS A 64 29.86 -31.17 -11.39
CA LYS A 64 30.51 -32.30 -12.07
C LYS A 64 29.70 -33.60 -11.99
N ASP A 65 29.30 -33.97 -10.78
CA ASP A 65 28.58 -35.22 -10.53
C ASP A 65 27.06 -35.05 -10.60
N VAL A 66 26.50 -33.87 -10.26
CA VAL A 66 25.03 -33.68 -10.27
C VAL A 66 24.50 -33.45 -11.69
N ALA A 67 25.18 -32.65 -12.51
CA ALA A 67 24.80 -32.33 -13.89
C ALA A 67 25.27 -33.39 -14.92
N GLY A 68 25.84 -34.51 -14.45
CA GLY A 68 26.15 -35.67 -15.29
C GLY A 68 27.22 -35.44 -16.37
N LYS A 69 27.99 -34.35 -16.34
CA LYS A 69 28.97 -34.01 -17.39
C LYS A 69 30.24 -34.87 -17.28
N LYS A 70 30.94 -35.09 -18.40
CA LYS A 70 32.13 -35.96 -18.44
C LYS A 70 33.37 -35.25 -17.89
N ASN A 71 34.33 -36.01 -17.35
CA ASN A 71 35.71 -35.55 -17.21
C ASN A 71 36.27 -35.12 -18.58
N GLY A 72 36.21 -33.83 -18.89
CA GLY A 72 37.09 -33.24 -19.87
C GLY A 72 38.51 -33.31 -19.32
N ASN A 73 39.41 -34.05 -19.99
CA ASN A 73 40.81 -34.05 -19.63
C ASN A 73 41.40 -32.68 -19.95
N VAL A 74 41.37 -31.77 -18.98
CA VAL A 74 42.08 -30.49 -19.03
C VAL A 74 43.57 -30.81 -19.07
N LEU A 75 44.11 -30.86 -20.29
CA LEU A 75 45.54 -30.90 -20.54
C LEU A 75 46.14 -29.60 -20.01
N VAL A 76 46.70 -29.69 -18.80
CA VAL A 76 47.46 -28.59 -18.18
C VAL A 76 48.75 -28.42 -18.97
N THR A 77 48.66 -27.66 -20.07
CA THR A 77 49.78 -27.31 -20.93
C THR A 77 50.78 -26.49 -20.13
N GLN A 78 51.87 -27.12 -19.70
CA GLN A 78 52.94 -26.43 -18.98
C GLN A 78 53.55 -25.36 -19.89
N GLN A 79 53.36 -24.10 -19.50
CA GLN A 79 53.77 -22.94 -20.28
C GLN A 79 55.28 -22.71 -20.11
N GLY A 80 56.06 -22.96 -21.17
CA GLY A 80 57.50 -22.72 -21.20
C GLY A 80 57.87 -21.32 -21.70
N ASP A 81 58.93 -20.74 -21.15
CA ASP A 81 59.41 -19.39 -21.47
C ASP A 81 59.97 -19.26 -22.90
N ALA A 82 59.59 -18.19 -23.61
CA ALA A 82 60.25 -17.78 -24.86
C ALA A 82 60.11 -16.27 -25.17
N ASN A 83 61.20 -15.53 -24.94
CA ASN A 83 61.66 -14.28 -25.60
C ASN A 83 60.75 -13.05 -25.78
N GLN A 84 61.38 -11.89 -25.57
CA GLN A 84 60.86 -10.56 -25.89
C GLN A 84 61.06 -10.21 -27.38
N GLY A 85 60.19 -9.35 -27.92
CA GLY A 85 60.36 -8.64 -29.19
C GLY A 85 59.84 -7.20 -29.09
N SER A 86 60.48 -6.25 -29.78
CA SER A 86 60.21 -4.81 -29.64
C SER A 86 59.09 -4.30 -30.59
N PRO A 87 58.18 -3.41 -30.13
CA PRO A 87 57.13 -2.84 -30.99
C PRO A 87 57.45 -1.41 -31.47
N GLU A 88 57.83 -1.25 -32.74
CA GLU A 88 57.74 0.04 -33.45
C GLU A 88 56.96 -0.15 -34.77
N THR A 89 55.62 -0.05 -34.71
CA THR A 89 54.65 0.24 -35.80
C THR A 89 53.21 -0.06 -35.32
N LYS A 90 52.61 0.80 -34.48
CA LYS A 90 51.20 0.63 -34.04
C LYS A 90 50.38 1.93 -33.89
N HIS A 91 50.88 3.07 -34.38
CA HIS A 91 50.20 4.38 -34.25
C HIS A 91 49.36 4.81 -35.46
N GLU A 92 49.47 4.15 -36.62
CA GLU A 92 48.77 4.59 -37.84
C GLU A 92 47.34 4.05 -37.93
N SER A 93 47.11 2.74 -37.74
CA SER A 93 45.75 2.17 -37.89
C SER A 93 44.75 2.71 -36.86
N MET A 94 45.18 2.97 -35.63
CA MET A 94 44.28 3.42 -34.55
C MET A 94 43.61 4.77 -34.85
N ALA A 95 44.26 5.66 -35.61
CA ALA A 95 43.65 6.92 -36.05
C ALA A 95 42.63 6.71 -37.17
N GLU A 96 42.89 5.76 -38.06
CA GLU A 96 42.03 5.41 -39.20
C GLU A 96 40.77 4.68 -38.74
N ASP A 97 40.90 3.66 -37.88
CA ASP A 97 39.79 2.94 -37.24
C ASP A 97 38.88 3.89 -36.43
N MET A 98 39.46 4.83 -35.68
CA MET A 98 38.70 5.83 -34.93
C MET A 98 37.90 6.75 -35.87
N SER A 99 38.46 7.14 -37.01
CA SER A 99 37.76 7.94 -38.02
C SER A 99 36.57 7.19 -38.64
N ILE A 100 36.75 5.89 -38.92
CA ILE A 100 35.70 5.00 -39.45
C ILE A 100 34.57 4.84 -38.42
N PHE A 101 34.92 4.66 -37.14
CA PHE A 101 33.95 4.55 -36.05
C PHE A 101 33.12 5.82 -35.86
N LEU A 102 33.76 7.00 -35.82
CA LEU A 102 33.05 8.29 -35.69
C LEU A 102 32.12 8.56 -36.87
N ARG A 103 32.58 8.25 -38.10
CA ARG A 103 31.79 8.38 -39.32
C ARG A 103 30.59 7.44 -39.35
N SER A 104 30.80 6.18 -38.96
CA SER A 104 29.76 5.14 -38.87
C SER A 104 28.68 5.48 -37.83
N LYS A 105 29.10 5.90 -36.63
CA LYS A 105 28.20 6.00 -35.47
C LYS A 105 27.55 7.38 -35.29
N PHE A 106 28.15 8.44 -35.83
CA PHE A 106 27.67 9.82 -35.66
C PHE A 106 27.56 10.61 -36.98
N GLY A 107 27.91 10.04 -38.13
CA GLY A 107 27.85 10.69 -39.44
C GLY A 107 28.89 11.79 -39.68
N VAL A 108 29.70 12.13 -38.68
CA VAL A 108 30.73 13.17 -38.76
C VAL A 108 31.94 12.63 -39.54
N THR A 109 32.31 13.29 -40.63
CA THR A 109 33.52 12.96 -41.39
C THR A 109 34.65 13.90 -40.97
N ILE A 110 35.65 13.35 -40.27
CA ILE A 110 36.92 14.02 -39.92
C ILE A 110 38.05 13.28 -40.65
N GLN A 111 39.01 13.99 -41.25
CA GLN A 111 40.20 13.38 -41.86
C GLN A 111 41.14 12.88 -40.74
N ALA A 112 41.85 11.76 -40.95
CA ALA A 112 42.73 11.19 -39.93
C ALA A 112 43.80 12.19 -39.45
N GLU A 113 44.35 12.99 -40.35
CA GLU A 113 45.33 14.06 -40.07
C GLU A 113 44.80 15.17 -39.15
N ASP A 114 43.51 15.51 -39.22
CA ASP A 114 42.92 16.52 -38.34
C ASP A 114 42.66 15.94 -36.93
N LEU A 115 42.30 14.64 -36.86
CA LEU A 115 42.17 13.92 -35.59
C LEU A 115 43.54 13.73 -34.90
N LYS A 116 44.60 13.46 -35.68
CA LYS A 116 46.00 13.43 -35.21
C LYS A 116 46.43 14.78 -34.62
N LYS A 117 46.00 15.91 -35.18
CA LYS A 117 46.28 17.25 -34.63
C LYS A 117 45.53 17.53 -33.34
N LEU A 118 44.23 17.21 -33.28
CA LEU A 118 43.41 17.41 -32.07
C LEU A 118 43.97 16.63 -30.87
N LEU A 119 44.40 15.37 -31.09
CA LEU A 119 45.00 14.53 -30.05
C LEU A 119 46.40 14.98 -29.60
N ALA A 120 47.06 15.90 -30.32
CA ALA A 120 48.41 16.36 -30.01
C ALA A 120 48.48 17.63 -29.14
N ASP A 121 47.39 18.40 -29.04
CA ASP A 121 47.42 19.79 -28.54
C ASP A 121 46.62 20.01 -27.23
N GLU A 122 45.88 19.01 -26.73
CA GLU A 122 45.06 19.16 -25.51
C GLU A 122 45.88 19.07 -24.20
N LYS A 123 46.67 20.12 -23.95
CA LYS A 123 47.10 20.48 -22.60
C LYS A 123 45.96 21.18 -21.86
N LEU A 124 45.79 20.81 -20.57
CA LEU A 124 45.23 21.59 -19.44
C LEU A 124 43.98 20.98 -18.77
N THR A 125 44.17 19.95 -17.94
CA THR A 125 43.28 19.65 -16.80
C THR A 125 43.87 20.21 -15.50
N ARG A 126 43.64 21.50 -15.27
CA ARG A 126 43.75 22.15 -13.95
C ARG A 126 42.33 22.30 -13.37
N ILE A 127 42.21 22.33 -12.04
CA ILE A 127 40.99 22.65 -11.29
C ILE A 127 39.90 21.55 -11.33
N LYS A 128 40.06 20.53 -10.47
CA LYS A 128 39.20 20.31 -9.29
C LYS A 128 39.70 19.11 -8.48
N ASP A 129 40.11 19.38 -7.24
CA ASP A 129 40.03 18.52 -6.04
C ASP A 129 40.72 19.26 -4.88
N GLU A 130 39.99 20.20 -4.29
CA GLU A 130 40.30 20.85 -3.01
C GLU A 130 39.10 20.60 -2.08
N GLU A 131 39.37 20.41 -0.78
CA GLU A 131 38.43 19.94 0.25
C GLU A 131 37.88 18.52 -0.05
N ILE A 132 38.29 17.45 0.65
CA ILE A 132 38.33 17.32 2.12
C ILE A 132 39.62 16.62 2.60
N GLN A 133 40.27 17.18 3.62
CA GLN A 133 41.22 16.48 4.47
C GLN A 133 40.61 16.26 5.87
N ALA A 134 40.75 15.05 6.42
CA ALA A 134 41.16 14.82 7.83
C ALA A 134 41.18 13.31 8.18
N VAL A 135 42.21 12.93 8.96
CA VAL A 135 42.54 11.62 9.54
C VAL A 135 43.53 10.78 8.73
N GLU A 136 44.49 10.17 9.44
CA GLU A 136 45.84 9.90 8.95
C GLU A 136 46.13 8.42 8.66
N GLN A 137 46.95 8.23 7.61
CA GLN A 137 48.09 7.32 7.39
C GLN A 137 48.35 6.08 8.32
N PRO A 138 49.07 5.03 7.83
CA PRO A 138 49.96 5.03 6.65
C PRO A 138 49.65 3.97 5.58
N LYS A 139 50.45 4.00 4.49
CA LYS A 139 50.41 3.08 3.35
C LYS A 139 51.47 2.00 3.47
N ASP A 140 51.30 0.91 2.73
CA ASP A 140 52.42 0.18 2.14
C ASP A 140 52.15 -0.16 0.66
N GLN A 141 53.18 -0.55 -0.10
CA GLN A 141 53.18 -0.45 -1.57
C GLN A 141 52.86 -1.75 -2.31
N VAL A 142 52.08 -1.68 -3.40
CA VAL A 142 52.04 -2.69 -4.47
C VAL A 142 51.97 -1.99 -5.85
N LYS A 143 52.84 -2.39 -6.78
CA LYS A 143 52.80 -1.95 -8.19
C LYS A 143 51.59 -2.56 -8.93
N LYS A 144 51.10 -1.88 -9.97
CA LYS A 144 50.17 -2.48 -10.93
C LYS A 144 50.52 -2.06 -12.36
N ASP A 145 51.04 -3.01 -13.12
CA ASP A 145 51.37 -2.83 -14.54
C ASP A 145 50.12 -3.02 -15.42
N SER A 146 50.14 -2.51 -16.66
CA SER A 146 48.96 -2.39 -17.53
C SER A 146 49.05 -3.26 -18.79
N SER A 147 48.26 -4.33 -18.86
CA SER A 147 48.12 -5.16 -20.07
C SER A 147 46.73 -5.83 -20.14
N SER A 148 45.80 -5.24 -20.90
CA SER A 148 44.45 -5.80 -21.11
C SER A 148 43.74 -5.21 -22.34
N SER A 149 43.84 -5.89 -23.49
CA SER A 149 42.97 -5.61 -24.66
C SER A 149 42.86 -6.78 -25.66
N GLU A 150 43.91 -7.60 -25.85
CA GLU A 150 43.89 -8.69 -26.86
C GLU A 150 43.18 -10.00 -26.39
N VAL A 151 42.72 -10.08 -25.14
CA VAL A 151 42.05 -11.27 -24.56
C VAL A 151 40.61 -11.46 -25.06
N GLN A 152 39.96 -10.40 -25.55
CA GLN A 152 38.49 -10.31 -25.57
C GLN A 152 37.80 -10.92 -26.81
N LYS A 153 38.48 -11.80 -27.56
CA LYS A 153 37.92 -12.44 -28.77
C LYS A 153 38.05 -13.97 -28.84
N SER A 154 38.72 -14.60 -27.87
CA SER A 154 38.79 -16.06 -27.69
C SER A 154 37.94 -16.55 -26.50
N ALA A 155 37.11 -15.67 -25.94
CA ALA A 155 36.23 -16.00 -24.81
C ALA A 155 34.94 -16.72 -25.26
N ASP A 156 34.37 -16.33 -26.42
CA ASP A 156 33.03 -16.77 -26.86
C ASP A 156 32.91 -18.27 -27.14
N GLU A 157 34.00 -18.98 -27.45
CA GLU A 157 33.99 -20.43 -27.69
C GLU A 157 34.19 -21.28 -26.42
N ASN A 158 34.56 -20.66 -25.28
CA ASN A 158 34.87 -21.36 -24.03
C ASN A 158 33.68 -21.40 -23.04
N ASP A 159 32.50 -20.90 -23.42
CA ASP A 159 31.29 -20.74 -22.58
C ASP A 159 30.54 -22.07 -22.27
N ASP A 160 31.22 -23.22 -22.32
CA ASP A 160 30.63 -24.52 -21.97
C ASP A 160 30.66 -24.81 -20.45
N ILE A 161 30.63 -23.73 -19.66
CA ILE A 161 30.55 -23.70 -18.18
C ILE A 161 29.41 -24.63 -17.70
N GLN A 162 29.67 -25.40 -16.64
CA GLN A 162 28.66 -26.33 -16.13
C GLN A 162 27.45 -25.60 -15.55
N LYS A 163 26.28 -26.11 -15.91
CA LYS A 163 24.95 -25.56 -15.59
C LYS A 163 24.06 -26.74 -15.23
N MET A 164 23.44 -26.67 -14.05
CA MET A 164 22.44 -27.61 -13.55
C MET A 164 21.05 -27.11 -13.93
N ASP A 165 20.13 -27.97 -14.35
CA ASP A 165 18.76 -27.54 -14.71
C ASP A 165 17.66 -27.93 -13.71
N LEU A 166 16.45 -27.49 -14.00
CA LEU A 166 15.25 -27.71 -13.20
C LEU A 166 15.00 -29.20 -12.87
N MET A 167 15.35 -30.13 -13.76
CA MET A 167 15.16 -31.56 -13.54
C MET A 167 16.18 -32.13 -12.57
N GLU A 168 17.43 -31.67 -12.67
CA GLU A 168 18.53 -32.07 -11.78
C GLU A 168 18.36 -31.47 -10.37
N LEU A 169 17.83 -30.24 -10.27
CA LEU A 169 17.41 -29.64 -8.99
C LEU A 169 16.28 -30.42 -8.33
N VAL A 170 15.27 -30.85 -9.10
CA VAL A 170 14.20 -31.72 -8.59
C VAL A 170 14.75 -33.11 -8.22
N ALA A 171 15.68 -33.67 -8.99
CA ALA A 171 16.33 -34.95 -8.68
C ALA A 171 17.11 -34.90 -7.35
N MET A 172 17.77 -33.79 -7.03
CA MET A 172 18.38 -33.56 -5.71
C MET A 172 17.33 -33.36 -4.60
N LEU A 173 16.28 -32.56 -4.82
CA LEU A 173 15.20 -32.38 -3.84
C LEU A 173 14.57 -33.70 -3.41
N MET A 174 14.59 -34.71 -4.28
CA MET A 174 14.01 -36.04 -4.06
C MET A 174 14.92 -37.01 -3.28
N ILE A 175 16.22 -36.71 -3.09
CA ILE A 175 17.21 -37.56 -2.40
C ILE A 175 16.70 -38.12 -1.05
N PRO A 176 16.15 -37.29 -0.13
CA PRO A 176 15.64 -37.80 1.15
C PRO A 176 14.47 -38.79 1.03
N GLU A 177 13.60 -38.63 0.02
CA GLU A 177 12.48 -39.56 -0.17
C GLU A 177 12.93 -40.92 -0.72
N PHE A 178 13.94 -40.93 -1.61
CA PHE A 178 14.56 -42.17 -2.06
C PHE A 178 15.24 -42.90 -0.89
N ARG A 179 15.92 -42.18 0.02
CA ARG A 179 16.54 -42.77 1.21
C ARG A 179 15.49 -43.36 2.17
N LYS A 180 14.38 -42.66 2.43
CA LYS A 180 13.24 -43.18 3.23
C LYS A 180 12.64 -44.45 2.62
N LEU A 181 12.47 -44.49 1.31
CA LEU A 181 11.95 -45.68 0.61
C LEU A 181 12.89 -46.89 0.74
N GLN A 182 14.21 -46.67 0.72
CA GLN A 182 15.18 -47.74 0.93
C GLN A 182 15.12 -48.31 2.35
N LEU A 183 15.06 -47.43 3.36
CA LEU A 183 15.00 -47.85 4.78
C LEU A 183 13.72 -48.62 5.07
N SER A 184 12.57 -48.09 4.68
CA SER A 184 11.27 -48.76 4.87
C SER A 184 11.18 -50.13 4.19
N LYS A 185 11.71 -50.26 2.95
CA LYS A 185 11.84 -51.58 2.29
C LYS A 185 12.75 -52.55 3.06
N SER A 186 13.79 -52.08 3.76
CA SER A 186 14.65 -52.94 4.59
C SER A 186 14.03 -53.33 5.93
N GLU A 187 13.11 -52.52 6.46
CA GLU A 187 12.33 -52.80 7.67
C GLU A 187 11.09 -53.66 7.42
N GLY A 188 10.65 -53.77 6.16
CA GLY A 188 9.34 -54.33 5.80
C GLY A 188 8.17 -53.40 6.15
N SER A 189 8.42 -52.10 6.36
CA SER A 189 7.39 -51.12 6.72
C SER A 189 6.71 -50.54 5.47
N ALA A 190 5.38 -50.41 5.51
CA ALA A 190 4.58 -49.98 4.37
C ALA A 190 4.65 -48.45 4.17
N TYR A 191 5.61 -47.99 3.36
CA TYR A 191 5.79 -46.56 3.05
C TYR A 191 4.88 -46.12 1.89
N LYS A 192 4.06 -45.09 2.12
CA LYS A 192 3.00 -44.66 1.18
C LYS A 192 3.50 -44.34 -0.24
N SER A 193 4.74 -43.86 -0.42
CA SER A 193 5.26 -43.56 -1.77
C SER A 193 5.78 -44.78 -2.53
N SER A 194 5.68 -46.01 -1.99
CA SER A 194 6.02 -47.22 -2.75
C SER A 194 5.16 -47.35 -4.01
N GLU A 195 3.87 -46.98 -3.93
CA GLU A 195 2.94 -47.03 -5.08
C GLU A 195 3.39 -46.13 -6.23
N SER A 196 3.79 -44.88 -5.95
CA SER A 196 4.29 -43.96 -6.98
C SER A 196 5.67 -44.38 -7.51
N PHE A 197 6.49 -45.02 -6.69
CA PHE A 197 7.77 -45.58 -7.11
C PHE A 197 7.60 -46.79 -8.04
N ASP A 198 6.76 -47.75 -7.65
CA ASP A 198 6.46 -48.95 -8.43
C ASP A 198 5.76 -48.57 -9.74
N PHE A 199 4.91 -47.54 -9.72
CA PHE A 199 4.35 -46.95 -10.94
C PHE A 199 5.44 -46.39 -11.88
N VAL A 200 6.43 -45.65 -11.37
CA VAL A 200 7.54 -45.13 -12.18
C VAL A 200 8.39 -46.27 -12.76
N VAL A 201 8.69 -47.30 -11.98
CA VAL A 201 9.39 -48.52 -12.45
C VAL A 201 8.60 -49.19 -13.59
N ASN A 202 7.30 -49.43 -13.37
CA ASN A 202 6.42 -50.03 -14.37
C ASN A 202 6.26 -49.16 -15.63
N THR A 203 6.24 -47.84 -15.48
CA THR A 203 6.22 -46.86 -16.57
C THR A 203 7.49 -46.97 -17.43
N ILE A 204 8.66 -47.01 -16.80
CA ILE A 204 9.95 -47.18 -17.49
C ILE A 204 10.00 -48.53 -18.22
N ILE A 205 9.61 -49.62 -17.55
CA ILE A 205 9.55 -50.97 -18.16
C ILE A 205 8.58 -51.01 -19.34
N HIS A 206 7.40 -50.39 -19.24
CA HIS A 206 6.42 -50.33 -20.31
C HIS A 206 6.93 -49.52 -21.50
N ASP A 207 7.42 -48.30 -21.26
CA ASP A 207 7.89 -47.42 -22.33
C ASP A 207 9.14 -48.00 -23.03
N LEU A 208 9.94 -48.85 -22.37
CA LEU A 208 10.96 -49.71 -22.98
C LEU A 208 10.36 -50.89 -23.78
N ALA A 209 9.43 -51.65 -23.19
CA ALA A 209 8.86 -52.88 -23.75
C ALA A 209 7.95 -52.67 -24.99
N SER A 210 7.53 -51.43 -25.25
CA SER A 210 6.69 -50.98 -26.37
C SER A 210 7.14 -51.38 -27.79
N PHE A 211 8.33 -51.97 -27.96
CA PHE A 211 8.97 -52.27 -29.24
C PHE A 211 8.92 -53.76 -29.67
N GLY A 212 7.86 -54.50 -29.31
CA GLY A 212 7.45 -55.69 -30.07
C GLY A 212 7.44 -57.06 -29.38
N SER A 213 7.49 -57.15 -28.04
CA SER A 213 7.25 -58.41 -27.32
C SER A 213 5.91 -58.37 -26.56
N SER A 214 4.99 -59.29 -26.88
CA SER A 214 3.71 -59.44 -26.18
C SER A 214 3.80 -60.15 -24.82
N LYS A 215 5.00 -60.61 -24.44
CA LYS A 215 5.34 -61.01 -23.07
C LYS A 215 6.27 -59.97 -22.47
N GLN A 216 5.92 -59.39 -21.32
CA GLN A 216 6.87 -58.61 -20.51
C GLN A 216 8.04 -59.52 -20.09
N PRO A 217 9.28 -59.26 -20.54
CA PRO A 217 10.45 -59.95 -20.02
C PRO A 217 10.90 -59.25 -18.74
N SER A 218 11.47 -59.99 -17.80
CA SER A 218 12.33 -59.40 -16.77
C SER A 218 13.52 -58.74 -17.47
N LEU A 219 13.53 -57.41 -17.55
CA LEU A 219 14.48 -56.68 -18.38
C LEU A 219 15.85 -56.59 -17.69
N GLU A 220 16.87 -57.20 -18.27
CA GLU A 220 18.22 -57.21 -17.67
C GLU A 220 18.86 -55.81 -17.74
N VAL A 221 19.50 -55.39 -16.64
CA VAL A 221 20.24 -54.12 -16.58
C VAL A 221 21.58 -54.30 -17.28
N THR A 222 21.60 -53.93 -18.55
CA THR A 222 22.76 -53.94 -19.45
C THR A 222 23.12 -52.51 -19.90
N PRO A 223 24.35 -52.28 -20.38
CA PRO A 223 24.74 -51.01 -20.99
C PRO A 223 23.84 -50.58 -22.15
N SER A 224 23.35 -51.52 -22.97
CA SER A 224 22.41 -51.21 -24.05
C SER A 224 21.04 -50.77 -23.52
N MET A 225 20.52 -51.38 -22.45
CA MET A 225 19.24 -51.00 -21.85
C MET A 225 19.30 -49.57 -21.29
N VAL A 226 20.35 -49.24 -20.53
CA VAL A 226 20.54 -47.87 -19.99
C VAL A 226 20.73 -46.85 -21.10
N ARG A 227 21.37 -47.23 -22.21
CA ARG A 227 21.50 -46.39 -23.41
C ARG A 227 20.15 -46.12 -24.09
N ASP A 228 19.36 -47.17 -24.34
CA ASP A 228 18.04 -47.05 -24.96
C ASP A 228 17.07 -46.26 -24.06
N LEU A 229 17.23 -46.38 -22.74
CA LEU A 229 16.50 -45.64 -21.73
C LEU A 229 16.77 -44.13 -21.81
N PHE A 230 18.04 -43.72 -21.89
CA PHE A 230 18.39 -42.32 -22.13
C PHE A 230 17.86 -41.79 -23.47
N LEU A 231 17.99 -42.56 -24.56
CA LEU A 231 17.49 -42.16 -25.88
C LEU A 231 15.97 -41.94 -25.90
N ARG A 232 15.19 -42.81 -25.24
CA ARG A 232 13.72 -42.66 -25.12
C ARG A 232 13.32 -41.44 -24.31
N TYR A 233 14.10 -41.07 -23.30
CA TYR A 233 13.88 -39.87 -22.49
C TYR A 233 14.62 -38.61 -23.00
N GLY A 234 15.19 -38.66 -24.22
CA GLY A 234 15.76 -37.50 -24.91
C GLY A 234 17.19 -37.10 -24.48
N GLU A 235 17.81 -37.87 -23.59
CA GLU A 235 19.15 -37.63 -23.03
C GLU A 235 20.25 -38.15 -23.98
N ASN A 236 20.21 -37.73 -25.24
CA ASN A 236 21.08 -38.24 -26.32
C ASN A 236 22.59 -38.05 -26.05
N THR A 237 22.95 -37.08 -25.21
CA THR A 237 24.33 -36.82 -24.75
C THR A 237 24.77 -37.84 -23.69
N LEU A 238 23.94 -38.11 -22.68
CA LEU A 238 24.21 -39.15 -21.68
C LEU A 238 24.22 -40.55 -22.31
N ALA A 239 23.36 -40.79 -23.31
CA ALA A 239 23.37 -41.99 -24.13
C ALA A 239 24.67 -42.21 -24.96
N GLN A 240 25.55 -41.20 -25.06
CA GLN A 240 26.86 -41.35 -25.71
C GLN A 240 27.99 -41.64 -24.72
N ASP A 241 27.81 -41.34 -23.42
CA ASP A 241 28.86 -41.58 -22.44
C ASP A 241 28.84 -43.00 -21.88
N LYS A 242 29.66 -43.85 -22.49
CA LYS A 242 29.88 -45.24 -22.06
C LYS A 242 30.34 -45.35 -20.61
N GLU A 243 31.09 -44.37 -20.10
CA GLU A 243 31.64 -44.40 -18.73
C GLU A 243 30.50 -44.30 -17.71
N LEU A 244 29.63 -43.30 -17.87
CA LEU A 244 28.41 -43.14 -17.08
C LEU A 244 27.48 -44.36 -17.17
N ILE A 245 27.33 -44.93 -18.37
CA ILE A 245 26.47 -46.10 -18.59
C ILE A 245 26.99 -47.33 -17.81
N GLU A 246 28.30 -47.60 -17.82
CA GLU A 246 28.88 -48.70 -17.03
C GLU A 246 28.82 -48.41 -15.51
N GLU A 247 29.04 -47.16 -15.08
CA GLU A 247 28.85 -46.76 -13.68
C GLU A 247 27.39 -46.99 -13.22
N MET A 248 26.39 -46.65 -14.06
CA MET A 248 24.98 -46.86 -13.77
C MET A 248 24.60 -48.34 -13.68
N VAL A 249 25.13 -49.18 -14.57
CA VAL A 249 24.95 -50.64 -14.52
C VAL A 249 25.61 -51.22 -13.25
N LYS A 250 26.80 -50.74 -12.87
CA LYS A 250 27.50 -51.12 -11.64
C LYS A 250 26.72 -50.70 -10.37
N ALA A 251 26.18 -49.48 -10.35
CA ALA A 251 25.34 -49.00 -9.24
C ALA A 251 24.09 -49.88 -9.05
N ALA A 252 23.42 -50.26 -10.14
CA ALA A 252 22.27 -51.17 -10.11
C ALA A 252 22.65 -52.61 -9.66
N ARG A 253 23.84 -53.11 -10.03
CA ARG A 253 24.34 -54.44 -9.64
C ARG A 253 24.93 -54.51 -8.23
N THR A 254 25.05 -53.40 -7.50
CA THR A 254 25.77 -53.38 -6.23
C THR A 254 25.10 -54.27 -5.17
N GLY A 255 25.90 -55.14 -4.54
CA GLY A 255 25.42 -56.16 -3.60
C GLY A 255 24.86 -57.44 -4.27
N LEU A 256 25.23 -57.69 -5.53
CA LEU A 256 25.11 -58.99 -6.20
C LEU A 256 26.53 -59.48 -6.59
N ASP A 257 26.68 -60.78 -6.90
CA ASP A 257 27.92 -61.28 -7.51
C ASP A 257 28.16 -60.62 -8.87
N ASP A 258 29.43 -60.40 -9.28
CA ASP A 258 29.76 -59.75 -10.57
C ASP A 258 29.16 -60.48 -11.80
N ASN A 259 28.95 -61.79 -11.68
CA ASN A 259 28.33 -62.65 -12.70
C ASN A 259 26.79 -62.67 -12.65
N ALA A 260 26.16 -62.13 -11.61
CA ALA A 260 24.72 -62.17 -11.42
C ALA A 260 24.01 -61.13 -12.30
N LYS A 261 22.86 -61.53 -12.86
CA LYS A 261 22.03 -60.66 -13.70
C LYS A 261 21.12 -59.80 -12.82
N ALA A 262 21.43 -58.51 -12.72
CA ALA A 262 20.47 -57.53 -12.22
C ALA A 262 19.33 -57.37 -13.23
N PHE A 263 18.09 -57.44 -12.77
CA PHE A 263 16.89 -57.14 -13.56
C PHE A 263 16.30 -55.81 -13.09
N LEU A 264 15.72 -55.04 -14.01
CA LEU A 264 15.09 -53.77 -13.71
C LEU A 264 13.77 -54.02 -12.97
N ASP A 265 13.87 -54.15 -11.65
CA ASP A 265 12.74 -54.27 -10.72
C ASP A 265 12.76 -53.15 -9.67
N SER A 266 11.73 -53.11 -8.83
CA SER A 266 11.61 -52.07 -7.80
C SER A 266 12.69 -52.13 -6.71
N SER A 267 13.32 -53.31 -6.49
CA SER A 267 14.43 -53.42 -5.54
C SER A 267 15.72 -52.85 -6.13
N THR A 268 16.05 -53.27 -7.35
CA THR A 268 17.24 -52.90 -8.10
C THR A 268 17.23 -51.42 -8.46
N PHE A 269 16.07 -50.87 -8.84
CA PHE A 269 15.92 -49.45 -9.11
C PHE A 269 16.02 -48.60 -7.83
N THR A 270 15.45 -49.04 -6.70
CA THR A 270 15.68 -48.33 -5.41
C THR A 270 17.16 -48.36 -5.02
N LYS A 271 17.88 -49.48 -5.17
CA LYS A 271 19.34 -49.53 -4.95
C LYS A 271 20.08 -48.53 -5.85
N ALA A 272 19.81 -48.57 -7.16
CA ALA A 272 20.46 -47.70 -8.15
C ALA A 272 20.30 -46.19 -7.86
N LEU A 273 19.16 -45.79 -7.28
CA LEU A 273 18.85 -44.41 -6.88
C LEU A 273 19.46 -43.99 -5.54
N THR A 274 19.90 -44.95 -4.72
CA THR A 274 20.25 -44.73 -3.29
C THR A 274 21.67 -45.14 -2.89
N GLN A 275 22.36 -45.93 -3.72
CA GLN A 275 23.69 -46.48 -3.42
C GLN A 275 24.76 -45.40 -3.09
N ASP A 276 24.58 -44.19 -3.60
CA ASP A 276 25.47 -43.03 -3.47
C ASP A 276 24.92 -41.92 -2.55
N ILE A 277 23.86 -42.20 -1.80
CA ILE A 277 23.29 -41.28 -0.80
C ILE A 277 23.14 -41.99 0.56
N GLN A 278 23.92 -43.04 0.80
CA GLN A 278 23.96 -43.76 2.08
C GLN A 278 24.34 -42.86 3.26
N HIS A 279 25.18 -41.84 3.01
CA HIS A 279 25.56 -40.83 4.01
C HIS A 279 24.41 -39.89 4.41
N TYR A 280 23.29 -39.85 3.68
CA TYR A 280 22.15 -39.03 4.06
C TYR A 280 21.44 -39.60 5.29
N ASN A 281 21.44 -38.83 6.38
CA ASN A 281 20.71 -39.16 7.59
C ASN A 281 19.25 -38.65 7.52
N VAL A 282 18.29 -39.59 7.39
CA VAL A 282 16.86 -39.28 7.34
C VAL A 282 16.33 -38.67 8.64
N ASP A 283 16.88 -39.06 9.79
CA ASP A 283 16.46 -38.57 11.10
C ASP A 283 16.71 -37.06 11.27
N SER A 284 17.54 -36.47 10.40
CA SER A 284 17.89 -35.05 10.40
C SER A 284 16.82 -34.12 9.81
N GLU A 285 15.80 -34.65 9.12
CA GLU A 285 14.68 -33.79 8.65
C GLU A 285 13.74 -33.39 9.78
N GLY A 286 13.55 -34.28 10.76
CA GLY A 286 12.77 -34.02 11.97
C GLY A 286 13.56 -33.36 13.11
N SER A 287 14.89 -33.30 13.00
CA SER A 287 15.76 -32.80 14.08
C SER A 287 15.67 -31.27 14.25
N ILE A 288 15.66 -30.82 15.51
CA ILE A 288 15.71 -29.39 15.86
C ILE A 288 17.18 -28.95 15.91
N SER A 289 17.76 -28.81 14.74
CA SER A 289 19.15 -28.43 14.47
C SER A 289 19.21 -27.46 13.28
N THR A 290 20.39 -26.94 12.96
CA THR A 290 20.63 -26.34 11.64
C THR A 290 20.92 -27.42 10.61
N ASN A 291 20.58 -27.18 9.34
CA ASN A 291 20.92 -28.12 8.25
C ASN A 291 22.44 -28.34 8.17
N TYR A 292 23.21 -27.30 8.51
CA TYR A 292 24.66 -27.42 8.64
C TYR A 292 25.09 -28.35 9.78
N ALA A 293 24.46 -28.24 10.96
CA ALA A 293 24.75 -29.11 12.09
C ALA A 293 24.41 -30.58 11.82
N ASP A 294 23.39 -30.85 11.00
CA ASP A 294 23.10 -32.22 10.54
C ASP A 294 24.20 -32.77 9.63
N VAL A 295 24.67 -31.95 8.68
CA VAL A 295 25.67 -32.38 7.69
C VAL A 295 27.06 -32.48 8.32
N PHE A 296 27.61 -31.37 8.82
CA PHE A 296 29.00 -31.26 9.25
C PHE A 296 29.19 -31.56 10.74
N GLY A 297 28.11 -31.72 11.50
CA GLY A 297 28.16 -31.48 12.94
C GLY A 297 28.24 -29.98 13.23
N ASN A 298 28.34 -29.61 14.51
CA ASN A 298 28.43 -28.20 14.95
C ASN A 298 29.83 -27.60 14.68
N GLN A 299 30.29 -27.52 13.42
CA GLN A 299 31.69 -27.22 13.05
C GLN A 299 31.91 -25.95 12.19
N ASN A 300 31.24 -24.85 12.55
CA ASN A 300 31.50 -23.45 12.12
C ASN A 300 31.31 -23.08 10.64
N ILE A 301 30.59 -21.96 10.43
CA ILE A 301 30.17 -21.47 9.11
C ILE A 301 30.01 -19.94 9.08
N THR A 302 30.78 -19.24 8.21
CA THR A 302 30.62 -17.80 7.86
C THR A 302 31.25 -17.33 6.49
N LYS A 303 31.17 -18.05 5.33
CA LYS A 303 32.17 -17.87 4.23
C LYS A 303 31.80 -17.90 2.69
N GLU A 304 30.57 -18.15 2.18
CA GLU A 304 30.26 -18.31 0.72
C GLU A 304 29.03 -17.53 0.11
N ALA A 305 28.84 -16.19 0.16
CA ALA A 305 27.68 -15.48 -0.48
C ALA A 305 27.69 -13.95 -0.38
N ASP A 306 27.00 -13.34 -1.33
CA ASP A 306 25.92 -12.38 -1.05
C ASP A 306 24.91 -12.34 -2.23
N GLU A 307 24.88 -13.38 -3.08
CA GLU A 307 24.48 -13.20 -4.49
C GLU A 307 23.00 -13.50 -4.78
N THR A 308 22.20 -12.56 -4.29
CA THR A 308 20.99 -12.06 -4.95
C THR A 308 19.70 -12.90 -4.88
N GLY A 309 18.68 -12.32 -4.22
CA GLY A 309 17.27 -12.43 -4.63
C GLY A 309 16.74 -11.05 -5.05
N PHE A 310 15.56 -10.90 -5.71
CA PHE A 310 15.12 -9.65 -6.38
C PHE A 310 13.69 -9.68 -7.12
N VAL A 311 13.40 -8.78 -8.11
CA VAL A 311 12.71 -8.94 -9.47
C VAL A 311 11.28 -8.28 -9.80
N SER A 312 10.88 -8.04 -11.10
CA SER A 312 10.05 -6.88 -11.65
C SER A 312 8.73 -6.98 -12.50
N LYS A 313 8.21 -5.82 -13.03
CA LYS A 313 7.03 -5.49 -13.93
C LYS A 313 6.91 -3.93 -14.21
N SER A 314 6.04 -3.24 -15.04
CA SER A 314 5.18 -3.44 -16.26
C SER A 314 4.50 -2.08 -16.74
N THR A 315 3.70 -2.00 -17.86
CA THR A 315 3.02 -0.76 -18.45
C THR A 315 1.62 -0.99 -19.13
N ALA A 316 0.86 0.07 -19.59
CA ALA A 316 -0.52 -0.05 -20.16
C ALA A 316 -1.14 1.14 -20.99
N GLU A 317 -2.23 0.83 -21.73
CA GLU A 317 -3.48 1.59 -22.09
C GLU A 317 -3.58 2.85 -23.01
N THR A 318 -4.56 2.83 -23.95
CA THR A 318 -5.34 4.01 -24.43
C THR A 318 -6.78 3.70 -24.94
N ILE A 319 -7.80 4.04 -24.14
CA ILE A 319 -8.90 4.99 -24.50
C ILE A 319 -10.32 4.46 -24.97
N ASP A 320 -11.31 4.34 -24.04
CA ASP A 320 -12.79 4.07 -24.22
C ASP A 320 -13.84 4.75 -23.24
N LEU A 321 -13.78 4.64 -21.89
CA LEU A 321 -14.14 5.54 -20.73
C LEU A 321 -13.90 4.71 -19.46
N VAL A 322 -14.54 3.54 -19.41
CA VAL A 322 -14.13 2.41 -18.57
C VAL A 322 -12.72 1.95 -18.96
N ALA A 323 -12.33 2.17 -20.21
CA ALA A 323 -10.94 2.22 -20.69
C ALA A 323 -10.48 3.62 -21.20
N HIS A 324 -11.11 4.77 -20.80
CA HIS A 324 -10.80 6.24 -21.05
C HIS A 324 -10.98 6.99 -22.44
N THR A 325 -12.18 7.23 -23.05
CA THR A 325 -12.41 7.61 -24.51
C THR A 325 -11.65 8.75 -25.23
N TYR A 326 -11.01 9.70 -24.54
CA TYR A 326 -10.88 11.07 -25.07
C TYR A 326 -9.53 11.41 -25.70
N PHE A 327 -9.53 12.07 -26.86
CA PHE A 327 -8.34 12.77 -27.39
C PHE A 327 -7.93 13.92 -26.46
N CYS A 328 -8.93 14.63 -25.94
CA CYS A 328 -8.77 15.83 -25.13
C CYS A 328 -9.54 15.71 -23.81
N ARG A 329 -8.86 15.29 -22.74
CA ARG A 329 -9.42 15.28 -21.38
C ARG A 329 -9.67 16.69 -20.83
N ILE A 330 -8.83 17.67 -21.19
CA ILE A 330 -8.93 19.05 -20.69
C ILE A 330 -10.22 19.73 -21.18
N GLN A 331 -10.70 19.46 -22.41
CA GLN A 331 -12.04 19.91 -22.85
C GLN A 331 -13.12 19.46 -21.88
N MET A 332 -13.12 18.16 -21.55
CA MET A 332 -14.16 17.57 -20.72
C MET A 332 -14.19 18.23 -19.34
N MET A 333 -13.01 18.46 -18.74
CA MET A 333 -12.90 19.14 -17.45
C MET A 333 -13.33 20.60 -17.51
N LEU A 334 -13.01 21.33 -18.59
CA LEU A 334 -13.40 22.72 -18.75
C LEU A 334 -14.90 22.87 -19.05
N ASN A 335 -15.51 21.99 -19.85
CA ASN A 335 -16.97 21.89 -20.03
C ASN A 335 -17.68 21.73 -18.67
N TRP A 336 -17.17 20.83 -17.82
CA TRP A 336 -17.67 20.64 -16.45
C TRP A 336 -17.50 21.90 -15.60
N LEU A 337 -16.33 22.55 -15.61
CA LEU A 337 -16.09 23.74 -14.80
C LEU A 337 -16.95 24.94 -15.25
N PHE A 338 -17.11 25.16 -16.56
CA PHE A 338 -17.94 26.22 -17.11
C PHE A 338 -19.43 26.03 -16.78
N PHE A 339 -19.93 24.78 -16.81
CA PHE A 339 -21.25 24.44 -16.29
C PHE A 339 -21.40 24.84 -14.80
N VAL A 340 -20.43 24.46 -13.98
CA VAL A 340 -20.49 24.62 -12.51
C VAL A 340 -20.47 26.07 -12.08
N PHE A 341 -19.57 26.89 -12.64
CA PHE A 341 -19.54 28.32 -12.34
C PHE A 341 -20.81 29.03 -12.84
N THR A 342 -21.34 28.66 -14.01
CA THR A 342 -22.64 29.17 -14.49
C THR A 342 -23.79 28.78 -13.55
N TYR A 343 -23.79 27.53 -13.04
CA TYR A 343 -24.80 27.06 -12.09
C TYR A 343 -24.79 27.89 -10.79
N PHE A 344 -23.63 28.09 -10.15
CA PHE A 344 -23.56 28.86 -8.90
C PHE A 344 -23.73 30.38 -9.10
N ALA A 345 -23.27 30.94 -10.22
CA ALA A 345 -23.38 32.38 -10.52
C ALA A 345 -24.81 32.86 -10.80
N TYR A 346 -25.64 31.99 -11.40
CA TYR A 346 -26.95 32.36 -11.94
C TYR A 346 -28.10 31.45 -11.48
N ILE A 347 -27.91 30.12 -11.46
CA ILE A 347 -29.03 29.17 -11.26
C ILE A 347 -29.32 28.91 -9.77
N TYR A 348 -28.29 28.71 -8.94
CA TYR A 348 -28.45 28.37 -7.51
C TYR A 348 -29.31 29.41 -6.76
N GLY A 349 -29.08 30.70 -7.01
CA GLY A 349 -29.81 31.81 -6.40
C GLY A 349 -31.28 31.97 -6.83
N MET A 350 -31.77 31.16 -7.78
CA MET A 350 -33.18 31.08 -8.16
C MET A 350 -33.93 29.93 -7.46
N THR A 351 -33.26 29.13 -6.63
CA THR A 351 -33.89 27.99 -5.94
C THR A 351 -34.68 28.48 -4.72
N PRO A 352 -36.00 28.18 -4.59
CA PRO A 352 -36.73 28.45 -3.36
C PRO A 352 -36.25 27.49 -2.27
N SER A 353 -35.94 28.01 -1.07
CA SER A 353 -35.69 27.17 0.11
C SER A 353 -36.94 27.13 1.00
N PHE A 354 -37.38 25.93 1.32
CA PHE A 354 -38.56 25.64 2.14
C PHE A 354 -38.25 25.71 3.65
N SER A 355 -36.97 25.82 4.01
CA SER A 355 -36.48 25.96 5.41
C SER A 355 -37.22 27.00 6.26
N LYS A 356 -37.66 28.12 5.64
CA LYS A 356 -38.38 29.21 6.30
C LYS A 356 -39.73 28.83 6.95
N ASN A 357 -40.24 27.62 6.70
CA ASN A 357 -41.54 27.18 7.19
C ASN A 357 -41.47 26.35 8.49
N CYS A 358 -40.27 26.03 9.00
CA CYS A 358 -40.12 25.56 10.38
C CYS A 358 -39.88 26.77 11.30
N GLY A 359 -40.44 26.75 12.51
CA GLY A 359 -40.22 27.82 13.50
C GLY A 359 -38.74 27.95 13.90
N ARG A 360 -38.36 29.12 14.45
CA ARG A 360 -37.04 29.27 15.10
C ARG A 360 -36.92 28.23 16.22
N PHE A 361 -35.73 27.67 16.36
CA PHE A 361 -35.36 26.76 17.43
C PHE A 361 -34.84 27.59 18.61
N GLU A 362 -35.45 27.43 19.77
CA GLU A 362 -35.03 28.12 20.99
C GLU A 362 -33.82 27.38 21.58
N PHE A 363 -32.69 28.07 21.68
CA PHE A 363 -31.39 27.45 21.99
C PHE A 363 -31.31 26.86 23.42
N MET A 364 -32.21 27.28 24.33
CA MET A 364 -32.23 26.88 25.74
C MET A 364 -33.28 25.82 26.10
N SER A 365 -34.27 25.52 25.25
CA SER A 365 -35.39 24.64 25.60
C SER A 365 -35.01 23.15 25.56
N SER A 366 -35.68 22.34 26.37
CA SER A 366 -35.21 21.00 26.70
C SER A 366 -35.41 20.00 25.55
N TRP A 367 -34.55 18.97 25.48
CA TRP A 367 -34.58 17.99 24.38
C TRP A 367 -35.96 17.33 24.12
N PRO A 368 -36.82 17.05 25.13
CA PRO A 368 -38.19 16.60 24.90
C PRO A 368 -39.06 17.54 24.06
N GLU A 369 -38.91 18.85 24.23
CA GLU A 369 -39.78 19.90 23.65
C GLU A 369 -39.45 20.16 22.18
N ASN A 370 -38.16 20.03 21.82
CA ASN A 370 -37.64 20.32 20.49
C ASN A 370 -37.81 19.19 19.44
N LYS A 371 -38.36 18.04 19.84
CA LYS A 371 -38.61 16.87 18.96
C LYS A 371 -39.41 17.16 17.68
N PRO A 372 -40.56 17.86 17.68
CA PRO A 372 -41.33 18.13 16.46
C PRO A 372 -40.58 19.07 15.50
N GLN A 373 -39.82 20.04 16.02
CA GLN A 373 -39.01 20.95 15.20
C GLN A 373 -37.88 20.20 14.48
N ALA A 374 -37.20 19.29 15.17
CA ALA A 374 -36.19 18.42 14.55
C ALA A 374 -36.77 17.59 13.39
N GLY A 375 -38.00 17.07 13.55
CA GLY A 375 -38.73 16.38 12.49
C GLY A 375 -39.04 17.28 11.28
N CYS A 376 -39.50 18.51 11.51
CA CYS A 376 -39.73 19.52 10.47
C CYS A 376 -38.44 19.81 9.68
N ASN A 377 -37.33 20.03 10.38
CA ASN A 377 -36.04 20.34 9.77
C ASN A 377 -35.48 19.18 8.91
N ILE A 378 -35.67 17.93 9.35
CA ILE A 378 -35.33 16.74 8.54
C ILE A 378 -36.18 16.70 7.25
N ALA A 379 -37.49 16.90 7.35
CA ALA A 379 -38.40 16.84 6.20
C ALA A 379 -38.10 17.93 5.15
N ASN A 380 -37.90 19.18 5.59
CA ASN A 380 -37.53 20.28 4.71
C ASN A 380 -36.14 20.09 4.10
N SER A 381 -35.17 19.52 4.83
CA SER A 381 -33.85 19.20 4.27
C SER A 381 -33.94 18.18 3.14
N ILE A 382 -34.77 17.12 3.29
CA ILE A 382 -35.01 16.14 2.22
C ILE A 382 -35.61 16.83 0.97
N LEU A 383 -36.58 17.73 1.16
CA LEU A 383 -37.27 18.42 0.06
C LEU A 383 -36.35 19.42 -0.69
N ASP A 384 -35.67 20.30 0.04
CA ASP A 384 -34.73 21.29 -0.52
C ASP A 384 -33.64 20.57 -1.36
N TRP A 385 -33.04 19.51 -0.84
CA TRP A 385 -32.05 18.73 -1.57
C TRP A 385 -32.60 18.10 -2.84
N LEU A 386 -33.75 17.42 -2.79
CA LEU A 386 -34.35 16.76 -3.97
C LEU A 386 -34.60 17.75 -5.12
N ILE A 387 -35.05 18.96 -4.81
CA ILE A 387 -35.30 20.03 -5.80
C ILE A 387 -33.97 20.53 -6.40
N ILE A 388 -32.96 20.81 -5.56
CA ILE A 388 -31.62 21.22 -6.00
C ILE A 388 -31.00 20.18 -6.94
N PHE A 389 -31.04 18.89 -6.56
CA PHE A 389 -30.48 17.81 -7.38
C PHE A 389 -31.22 17.62 -8.71
N GLY A 390 -32.54 17.83 -8.74
CA GLY A 390 -33.33 17.81 -9.98
C GLY A 390 -32.87 18.88 -10.98
N LEU A 391 -32.74 20.12 -10.52
CA LEU A 391 -32.32 21.27 -11.35
C LEU A 391 -30.89 21.09 -11.89
N ILE A 392 -29.94 20.67 -11.05
CA ILE A 392 -28.54 20.40 -11.49
C ILE A 392 -28.52 19.30 -12.56
N SER A 393 -29.32 18.25 -12.39
CA SER A 393 -29.33 17.08 -13.29
C SER A 393 -29.82 17.41 -14.70
N VAL A 394 -30.79 18.33 -14.83
CA VAL A 394 -31.28 18.81 -16.14
C VAL A 394 -30.29 19.80 -16.76
N ALA A 395 -29.78 20.75 -15.98
CA ALA A 395 -28.87 21.78 -16.49
C ALA A 395 -27.52 21.19 -16.97
N GLY A 396 -26.93 20.27 -16.20
CA GLY A 396 -25.65 19.64 -16.54
C GLY A 396 -25.70 18.76 -17.78
N MET A 397 -26.85 18.12 -18.03
CA MET A 397 -27.09 17.36 -19.25
C MET A 397 -27.00 18.26 -20.49
N LEU A 398 -27.72 19.38 -20.47
CA LEU A 398 -27.73 20.33 -21.58
C LEU A 398 -26.33 20.93 -21.80
N PHE A 399 -25.63 21.31 -20.74
CA PHE A 399 -24.28 21.89 -20.81
C PHE A 399 -23.22 20.89 -21.32
N VAL A 400 -22.99 19.82 -20.57
CA VAL A 400 -21.83 18.94 -20.77
C VAL A 400 -22.06 18.00 -21.95
N GLY A 401 -23.29 17.54 -22.17
CA GLY A 401 -23.63 16.66 -23.28
C GLY A 401 -23.35 17.29 -24.63
N LEU A 402 -23.89 18.50 -24.85
CA LEU A 402 -23.76 19.21 -26.13
C LEU A 402 -22.33 19.78 -26.32
N GLY A 403 -21.68 20.26 -25.26
CA GLY A 403 -20.32 20.81 -25.32
C GLY A 403 -19.19 19.77 -25.47
N SER A 404 -19.44 18.47 -25.26
CA SER A 404 -18.38 17.44 -25.26
C SER A 404 -18.21 16.68 -26.58
N ILE A 405 -19.14 16.87 -27.52
CA ILE A 405 -19.25 16.18 -28.80
C ILE A 405 -17.92 16.30 -29.60
N GLY A 406 -17.44 15.17 -30.16
CA GLY A 406 -16.23 15.11 -30.99
C GLY A 406 -14.89 14.91 -30.28
N ASN A 407 -14.80 13.98 -29.32
CA ASN A 407 -13.62 13.83 -28.45
C ASN A 407 -13.08 12.37 -28.39
N ASN A 408 -12.21 11.94 -29.31
CA ASN A 408 -11.69 10.56 -29.32
C ASN A 408 -10.31 10.42 -29.97
N LEU A 409 -9.37 9.76 -29.30
CA LEU A 409 -7.94 9.65 -29.70
C LEU A 409 -7.73 8.80 -30.98
N LYS A 410 -8.74 8.04 -31.42
CA LYS A 410 -8.74 7.30 -32.69
C LYS A 410 -9.68 7.89 -33.76
N GLN A 411 -10.22 9.10 -33.61
CA GLN A 411 -11.14 9.70 -34.60
C GLN A 411 -10.63 11.03 -35.17
N HIS A 412 -10.52 11.09 -36.50
CA HIS A 412 -10.03 12.26 -37.25
C HIS A 412 -11.12 13.27 -37.67
N HIS A 413 -12.38 13.11 -37.23
CA HIS A 413 -13.51 13.91 -37.76
C HIS A 413 -13.76 15.21 -36.98
N LEU A 414 -13.52 16.36 -37.63
CA LEU A 414 -13.67 17.71 -37.03
C LEU A 414 -15.11 18.12 -36.69
N GLY A 415 -16.08 17.87 -37.57
CA GLY A 415 -17.44 18.44 -37.50
C GLY A 415 -18.13 18.35 -36.13
N PRO A 416 -18.13 17.18 -35.47
CA PRO A 416 -18.61 17.03 -34.09
C PRO A 416 -18.03 18.04 -33.08
N SER A 417 -16.74 18.39 -33.20
CA SER A 417 -16.10 19.40 -32.32
C SER A 417 -16.46 20.85 -32.68
N LEU A 418 -16.93 21.14 -33.89
CA LEU A 418 -17.36 22.49 -34.29
C LEU A 418 -18.75 22.82 -33.73
N PHE A 419 -19.69 21.86 -33.74
CA PHE A 419 -21.00 22.04 -33.11
C PHE A 419 -20.89 22.30 -31.60
N ALA A 420 -20.04 21.50 -30.92
CA ALA A 420 -19.71 21.69 -29.51
C ALA A 420 -19.20 23.11 -29.21
N MET A 421 -18.36 23.66 -30.10
CA MET A 421 -17.78 25.00 -29.97
C MET A 421 -18.86 26.11 -30.05
N ALA A 422 -19.75 26.05 -31.05
CA ALA A 422 -20.81 27.05 -31.23
C ALA A 422 -21.80 27.09 -30.04
N PHE A 423 -22.12 25.92 -29.47
CA PHE A 423 -22.99 25.82 -28.30
C PHE A 423 -22.39 26.46 -27.04
N LEU A 424 -21.09 26.26 -26.80
CA LEU A 424 -20.36 26.85 -25.67
C LEU A 424 -20.33 28.39 -25.76
N ILE A 425 -20.22 28.95 -26.96
CA ILE A 425 -20.22 30.41 -27.19
C ILE A 425 -21.58 31.03 -26.81
N PHE A 426 -22.71 30.43 -27.22
CA PHE A 426 -24.05 30.92 -26.88
C PHE A 426 -24.25 31.02 -25.35
N LEU A 427 -23.89 29.96 -24.63
CA LEU A 427 -24.00 29.91 -23.17
C LEU A 427 -23.10 30.97 -22.49
N THR A 428 -21.93 31.26 -23.06
CA THR A 428 -20.97 32.23 -22.53
C THR A 428 -21.50 33.66 -22.58
N VAL A 429 -22.35 33.98 -23.57
CA VAL A 429 -22.89 35.33 -23.80
C VAL A 429 -24.27 35.54 -23.16
N TYR A 430 -25.14 34.52 -23.15
CA TYR A 430 -26.54 34.67 -22.74
C TYR A 430 -26.74 34.99 -21.24
N PHE A 431 -26.04 34.29 -20.34
CA PHE A 431 -26.25 34.45 -18.90
C PHE A 431 -25.84 35.84 -18.35
N PRO A 432 -24.65 36.40 -18.70
CA PRO A 432 -24.25 37.73 -18.24
C PRO A 432 -25.20 38.86 -18.71
N LEU A 433 -25.73 38.76 -19.94
CA LEU A 433 -26.68 39.74 -20.47
C LEU A 433 -28.03 39.69 -19.75
N THR A 434 -28.51 38.50 -19.41
CA THR A 434 -29.87 38.30 -18.86
C THR A 434 -29.99 38.65 -17.38
N TYR A 435 -28.96 38.34 -16.59
CA TYR A 435 -28.99 38.50 -15.12
C TYR A 435 -28.10 39.64 -14.59
N GLY A 436 -27.42 40.35 -15.49
CA GLY A 436 -26.43 41.38 -15.18
C GLY A 436 -25.11 40.83 -14.65
N LEU A 437 -24.02 41.58 -14.84
CA LEU A 437 -22.73 41.27 -14.20
C LEU A 437 -22.70 41.73 -12.73
N VAL A 438 -23.30 42.89 -12.44
CA VAL A 438 -23.36 43.50 -11.10
C VAL A 438 -24.81 43.59 -10.66
N VAL A 439 -25.10 43.18 -9.42
CA VAL A 439 -26.39 43.39 -8.73
C VAL A 439 -26.09 44.09 -7.41
N PRO A 440 -26.65 45.29 -7.15
CA PRO A 440 -26.38 46.02 -5.90
C PRO A 440 -26.81 45.20 -4.68
N GLY A 441 -26.01 45.24 -3.62
CA GLY A 441 -26.24 44.48 -2.39
C GLY A 441 -25.90 42.98 -2.45
N LYS A 442 -25.31 42.46 -3.55
CA LYS A 442 -24.86 41.05 -3.66
C LYS A 442 -23.45 40.91 -4.23
N GLU A 443 -22.53 41.76 -3.76
CA GLU A 443 -21.14 41.87 -4.22
C GLU A 443 -20.36 40.55 -4.38
N PRO A 444 -20.38 39.57 -3.44
CA PRO A 444 -19.65 38.30 -3.63
C PRO A 444 -20.16 37.47 -4.82
N SER A 445 -21.35 37.72 -5.36
CA SER A 445 -21.84 37.03 -6.56
C SER A 445 -21.24 37.58 -7.87
N THR A 446 -20.84 38.85 -7.90
CA THR A 446 -20.22 39.51 -9.08
C THR A 446 -18.93 38.78 -9.51
N PHE A 447 -18.12 38.35 -8.54
CA PHE A 447 -16.89 37.59 -8.80
C PHE A 447 -17.18 36.25 -9.51
N ILE A 448 -18.14 35.48 -8.99
CA ILE A 448 -18.49 34.15 -9.55
C ILE A 448 -19.04 34.30 -10.98
N ARG A 449 -19.77 35.38 -11.27
CA ARG A 449 -20.29 35.72 -12.62
C ARG A 449 -19.17 36.00 -13.63
N LEU A 450 -18.13 36.72 -13.23
CA LEU A 450 -16.94 36.98 -14.06
C LEU A 450 -16.10 35.70 -14.26
N VAL A 451 -15.96 34.87 -13.23
CA VAL A 451 -15.27 33.57 -13.35
C VAL A 451 -16.01 32.64 -14.33
N ALA A 452 -17.35 32.59 -14.29
CA ALA A 452 -18.14 31.80 -15.25
C ALA A 452 -17.87 32.22 -16.71
N LEU A 453 -17.85 33.53 -16.98
CA LEU A 453 -17.55 34.11 -18.30
C LEU A 453 -16.14 33.72 -18.79
N ALA A 454 -15.12 33.85 -17.93
CA ALA A 454 -13.74 33.49 -18.26
C ALA A 454 -13.58 31.98 -18.55
N MET A 455 -14.28 31.12 -17.80
CA MET A 455 -14.21 29.67 -18.00
C MET A 455 -14.86 29.22 -19.33
N GLY A 456 -15.90 29.92 -19.81
CA GLY A 456 -16.48 29.67 -21.15
C GLY A 456 -15.47 29.89 -22.29
N PHE A 457 -14.72 30.99 -22.24
CA PHE A 457 -13.63 31.26 -23.19
C PHE A 457 -12.49 30.23 -23.08
N MET A 458 -12.03 29.91 -21.87
CA MET A 458 -10.97 28.91 -21.64
C MET A 458 -11.35 27.52 -22.18
N THR A 459 -12.61 27.11 -21.99
CA THR A 459 -13.17 25.85 -22.49
C THR A 459 -13.09 25.77 -24.01
N THR A 460 -13.46 26.87 -24.68
CA THR A 460 -13.45 26.98 -26.14
C THR A 460 -12.04 26.80 -26.71
N LEU A 461 -11.02 27.32 -26.02
CA LEU A 461 -9.63 27.31 -26.49
C LEU A 461 -8.91 25.96 -26.30
N ALA A 462 -9.19 25.23 -25.22
CA ALA A 462 -8.45 24.00 -24.89
C ALA A 462 -8.69 22.84 -25.86
N ARG A 463 -9.81 22.86 -26.62
CA ARG A 463 -10.09 21.86 -27.67
C ARG A 463 -8.97 21.79 -28.69
N LEU A 464 -8.44 22.96 -29.02
CA LEU A 464 -7.43 23.20 -30.04
C LEU A 464 -6.06 22.58 -29.69
N ARG A 465 -5.77 22.33 -28.41
CA ARG A 465 -4.43 21.97 -27.93
C ARG A 465 -4.15 20.47 -27.84
N LEU A 466 -5.08 19.67 -27.33
CA LEU A 466 -4.82 18.24 -27.07
C LEU A 466 -4.81 17.37 -28.34
N MET A 467 -5.06 17.99 -29.50
CA MET A 467 -4.72 17.45 -30.83
C MET A 467 -3.24 17.05 -31.00
N ALA A 468 -2.33 17.44 -30.09
CA ALA A 468 -0.88 17.45 -30.37
C ALA A 468 0.03 16.58 -29.45
N ILE A 469 -0.47 15.80 -28.48
CA ILE A 469 0.35 15.36 -27.30
C ILE A 469 0.52 13.83 -27.08
N ALA A 470 -0.16 12.95 -27.82
CA ALA A 470 -0.43 11.55 -27.40
C ALA A 470 0.76 10.53 -27.34
N CYS A 471 1.72 10.67 -26.40
CA CYS A 471 2.97 9.87 -26.37
C CYS A 471 3.42 9.21 -25.02
N LEU A 472 4.31 9.81 -24.21
CA LEU A 472 5.45 9.07 -23.59
C LEU A 472 5.35 8.57 -22.11
N THR A 473 4.87 7.32 -21.90
CA THR A 473 5.40 6.35 -20.89
C THR A 473 5.39 6.71 -19.36
N SER A 474 6.13 5.96 -18.49
CA SER A 474 6.15 6.15 -17.01
C SER A 474 7.31 5.43 -16.22
N VAL A 475 7.23 5.36 -14.87
CA VAL A 475 8.36 5.30 -13.86
C VAL A 475 8.22 4.26 -12.67
N ASN A 476 9.30 3.54 -12.26
CA ASN A 476 9.81 3.10 -10.89
C ASN A 476 9.06 2.08 -9.88
N PRO A 477 9.23 1.98 -8.50
CA PRO A 477 9.73 0.79 -7.65
C PRO A 477 9.07 0.39 -6.22
N SER A 478 9.66 -0.51 -5.34
CA SER A 478 9.43 -0.76 -3.82
C SER A 478 10.26 -1.89 -3.05
N ILE A 479 10.53 -1.97 -1.67
CA ILE A 479 11.37 -3.03 -0.90
C ILE A 479 11.37 -3.15 0.74
N VAL A 480 11.08 -4.28 1.51
CA VAL A 480 11.67 -4.91 2.85
C VAL A 480 10.73 -5.48 4.06
N PRO A 481 10.57 -6.79 4.55
CA PRO A 481 10.62 -7.30 6.02
C PRO A 481 10.60 -8.89 6.43
N PHE A 482 11.58 -9.58 7.07
CA PHE A 482 11.42 -10.90 7.80
C PHE A 482 12.59 -11.36 8.78
N THR A 483 13.22 -12.57 8.69
CA THR A 483 13.41 -13.60 9.78
C THR A 483 14.69 -14.47 9.78
N SER A 484 14.97 -15.17 10.90
CA SER A 484 16.07 -16.15 11.09
C SER A 484 15.70 -17.56 11.64
N LEU A 485 15.64 -17.83 12.96
CA LEU A 485 16.07 -19.14 13.55
C LEU A 485 15.11 -20.38 13.56
N LYS A 486 14.16 -20.56 14.53
CA LYS A 486 13.27 -21.78 14.67
C LYS A 486 12.57 -22.22 13.38
N SER A 487 12.49 -21.26 12.47
CA SER A 487 12.38 -21.40 11.03
C SER A 487 12.94 -22.72 10.50
N GLU A 488 14.24 -22.97 10.70
CA GLU A 488 14.98 -24.08 10.10
C GLU A 488 14.27 -25.43 10.25
N ALA A 489 13.97 -25.84 11.49
CA ALA A 489 13.40 -27.16 11.76
C ALA A 489 12.00 -27.36 11.17
N ALA A 490 11.11 -26.35 11.22
CA ALA A 490 9.78 -26.50 10.62
C ALA A 490 9.78 -26.24 9.12
N ILE A 491 10.80 -25.56 8.59
CA ILE A 491 11.06 -25.44 7.15
C ILE A 491 11.62 -26.75 6.58
N LYS A 492 12.47 -27.49 7.29
CA LYS A 492 12.83 -28.88 6.93
C LYS A 492 11.58 -29.77 6.83
N ASN A 493 10.76 -29.78 7.89
CA ASN A 493 9.50 -30.55 7.92
C ASN A 493 8.54 -30.12 6.80
N SER A 494 8.39 -28.82 6.55
CA SER A 494 7.63 -28.30 5.42
C SER A 494 8.21 -28.75 4.08
N SER A 495 9.54 -28.79 3.93
CA SER A 495 10.21 -29.22 2.70
C SER A 495 9.96 -30.69 2.41
N ALA A 496 10.08 -31.56 3.42
CA ALA A 496 9.70 -32.96 3.32
C ALA A 496 8.21 -33.13 2.95
N LEU A 497 7.31 -32.39 3.61
CA LEU A 497 5.88 -32.37 3.27
C LEU A 497 5.61 -31.86 1.86
N LYS A 498 6.35 -30.85 1.38
CA LYS A 498 6.20 -30.26 0.06
C LYS A 498 6.74 -31.15 -1.05
N VAL A 499 7.92 -31.76 -0.88
CA VAL A 499 8.43 -32.76 -1.84
C VAL A 499 7.53 -34.00 -1.88
N GLY A 500 6.99 -34.43 -0.74
CA GLY A 500 5.94 -35.45 -0.70
C GLY A 500 4.68 -35.04 -1.47
N LYS A 501 4.15 -33.83 -1.25
CA LYS A 501 3.01 -33.27 -1.99
C LYS A 501 3.29 -33.13 -3.49
N LEU A 502 4.51 -32.75 -3.90
CA LEU A 502 4.95 -32.72 -5.30
C LEU A 502 4.90 -34.11 -5.93
N GLN A 503 5.37 -35.16 -5.23
CA GLN A 503 5.25 -36.54 -5.70
C GLN A 503 3.79 -36.99 -5.84
N GLU A 504 2.95 -36.73 -4.83
CA GLU A 504 1.52 -37.06 -4.86
C GLU A 504 0.79 -36.33 -5.99
N ASN A 505 1.05 -35.03 -6.17
CA ASN A 505 0.46 -34.20 -7.22
C ASN A 505 0.92 -34.62 -8.62
N ALA A 506 2.18 -35.01 -8.79
CA ALA A 506 2.69 -35.54 -10.05
C ALA A 506 2.08 -36.91 -10.37
N PHE A 507 2.01 -37.82 -9.40
CA PHE A 507 1.35 -39.12 -9.53
C PHE A 507 -0.14 -38.98 -9.89
N ALA A 508 -0.85 -38.01 -9.31
CA ALA A 508 -2.24 -37.69 -9.64
C ALA A 508 -2.47 -37.12 -11.07
N VAL A 509 -1.41 -36.83 -11.83
CA VAL A 509 -1.51 -36.61 -13.30
C VAL A 509 -1.59 -37.93 -14.04
N HIS A 510 -0.83 -38.92 -13.58
CA HIS A 510 -0.73 -40.25 -14.18
C HIS A 510 -1.92 -41.15 -13.83
N GLU A 511 -2.45 -41.08 -12.60
CA GLU A 511 -3.64 -41.83 -12.21
C GLU A 511 -4.83 -41.57 -13.16
N LYS A 512 -4.97 -40.32 -13.63
CA LYS A 512 -5.99 -39.88 -14.60
C LYS A 512 -5.75 -40.35 -16.04
N LEU A 513 -4.75 -41.19 -16.31
CA LEU A 513 -4.49 -41.78 -17.62
C LEU A 513 -5.29 -43.07 -17.85
N THR A 514 -5.73 -43.74 -16.79
CA THR A 514 -6.10 -45.16 -16.83
C THR A 514 -7.39 -45.48 -17.59
N GLU A 515 -8.26 -44.50 -17.88
CA GLU A 515 -9.62 -44.78 -18.38
C GLU A 515 -9.78 -44.84 -19.91
N SER A 516 -8.88 -44.31 -20.75
CA SER A 516 -9.26 -44.09 -22.17
C SER A 516 -8.22 -44.16 -23.31
N SER A 517 -6.91 -44.38 -23.08
CA SER A 517 -5.94 -44.39 -24.22
C SER A 517 -4.80 -45.41 -24.15
N ALA A 518 -4.97 -46.54 -24.83
CA ALA A 518 -3.98 -47.62 -24.92
C ALA A 518 -2.93 -47.48 -26.06
N ILE A 519 -2.82 -46.31 -26.71
CA ILE A 519 -2.13 -46.16 -28.02
C ILE A 519 -0.96 -45.12 -28.00
N ARG A 520 -0.62 -44.54 -26.84
CA ARG A 520 0.50 -43.59 -26.68
C ARG A 520 1.39 -44.01 -25.51
N SER A 521 2.69 -43.69 -25.55
CA SER A 521 3.59 -43.87 -24.40
C SER A 521 3.11 -43.09 -23.19
N TYR A 522 3.36 -43.61 -21.98
CA TYR A 522 2.90 -42.95 -20.74
C TYR A 522 3.48 -41.54 -20.64
N PHE A 523 4.76 -41.37 -20.99
CA PHE A 523 5.42 -40.08 -21.14
C PHE A 523 4.59 -39.06 -21.96
N GLY A 524 4.21 -39.44 -23.17
CA GLY A 524 3.47 -38.56 -24.10
C GLY A 524 2.02 -38.29 -23.68
N GLN A 525 1.39 -39.23 -22.96
CA GLN A 525 0.05 -39.00 -22.41
C GLN A 525 0.09 -38.09 -21.19
N ALA A 526 1.01 -38.30 -20.25
CA ALA A 526 1.18 -37.48 -19.06
C ALA A 526 1.51 -36.02 -19.44
N LEU A 527 2.38 -35.81 -20.43
CA LEU A 527 2.63 -34.48 -21.02
C LEU A 527 1.34 -33.84 -21.58
N SER A 528 0.54 -34.62 -22.32
CA SER A 528 -0.74 -34.16 -22.89
C SER A 528 -1.85 -33.96 -21.85
N ASN A 529 -1.78 -34.62 -20.70
CA ASN A 529 -2.73 -34.42 -19.60
C ASN A 529 -2.34 -33.23 -18.73
N PHE A 530 -1.04 -33.05 -18.44
CA PHE A 530 -0.53 -31.86 -17.77
C PHE A 530 -0.93 -30.58 -18.51
N SER A 531 -0.86 -30.57 -19.85
CA SER A 531 -1.31 -29.44 -20.67
C SER A 531 -2.84 -29.23 -20.72
N LYS A 532 -3.65 -30.11 -20.13
CA LYS A 532 -5.11 -30.00 -19.98
C LYS A 532 -5.56 -29.77 -18.54
N LEU A 533 -4.65 -29.74 -17.56
CA LEU A 533 -5.04 -29.55 -16.17
C LEU A 533 -5.54 -28.13 -15.96
N ASP A 534 -6.81 -27.99 -15.58
CA ASP A 534 -7.30 -26.74 -15.02
C ASP A 534 -6.62 -26.49 -13.65
N PRO A 535 -6.15 -25.26 -13.36
CA PRO A 535 -5.59 -24.93 -12.06
C PRO A 535 -6.65 -25.06 -10.97
N GLN A 536 -6.35 -25.86 -9.93
CA GLN A 536 -7.24 -26.07 -8.80
C GLN A 536 -6.98 -25.02 -7.71
N TYR A 537 -8.01 -24.61 -6.97
CA TYR A 537 -7.90 -23.53 -5.98
C TYR A 537 -8.40 -23.92 -4.58
N ARG A 538 -7.67 -23.49 -3.55
CA ARG A 538 -7.93 -23.73 -2.13
C ARG A 538 -8.17 -22.41 -1.39
N LYS A 539 -9.34 -22.27 -0.78
CA LYS A 539 -9.65 -21.16 0.14
C LYS A 539 -8.80 -21.30 1.42
N ARG A 540 -7.85 -20.38 1.62
CA ARG A 540 -7.08 -20.23 2.88
C ARG A 540 -7.67 -19.15 3.78
N PHE A 541 -7.66 -17.90 3.31
CA PHE A 541 -7.94 -16.73 4.15
C PHE A 541 -9.43 -16.42 4.25
N ASN A 542 -10.21 -17.37 4.78
CA ASN A 542 -11.36 -17.00 5.61
C ASN A 542 -10.83 -16.76 7.04
N GLY A 543 -11.39 -15.80 7.78
CA GLY A 543 -10.78 -15.29 9.02
C GLY A 543 -10.50 -16.37 10.05
N ASP A 544 -11.51 -17.18 10.35
CA ASP A 544 -11.44 -18.26 11.33
C ASP A 544 -10.50 -19.39 10.89
N LYS A 545 -10.50 -19.72 9.58
CA LYS A 545 -9.64 -20.77 9.03
C LYS A 545 -8.16 -20.37 9.07
N CYS A 546 -7.81 -19.14 8.69
CA CYS A 546 -6.42 -18.71 8.78
C CYS A 546 -5.95 -18.63 10.25
N ARG A 547 -6.82 -18.20 11.17
CA ARG A 547 -6.55 -18.30 12.61
C ARG A 547 -6.35 -19.75 13.06
N GLN A 548 -7.14 -20.69 12.56
CA GLN A 548 -6.99 -22.13 12.84
C GLN A 548 -5.67 -22.68 12.27
N ASP A 549 -5.35 -22.41 11.00
CA ASP A 549 -4.11 -22.84 10.34
C ASP A 549 -2.86 -22.18 10.97
N PHE A 550 -3.01 -21.05 11.66
CA PHE A 550 -1.95 -20.43 12.47
C PHE A 550 -1.82 -21.09 13.85
N MET A 551 -2.93 -21.22 14.59
CA MET A 551 -2.96 -21.80 15.94
C MET A 551 -2.61 -23.29 15.96
N SER A 552 -2.86 -24.02 14.86
CA SER A 552 -2.43 -25.41 14.68
C SER A 552 -0.98 -25.54 14.25
N GLY A 553 -0.28 -24.43 14.00
CA GLY A 553 1.09 -24.41 13.46
C GLY A 553 1.19 -24.86 12.00
N ARG A 554 0.10 -25.05 11.24
CA ARG A 554 0.14 -25.50 9.84
C ARG A 554 0.96 -24.54 8.95
N ILE A 555 0.74 -23.23 9.10
CA ILE A 555 1.49 -22.18 8.38
C ILE A 555 3.01 -22.27 8.62
N VAL A 556 3.40 -22.84 9.76
CA VAL A 556 4.78 -22.95 10.23
C VAL A 556 5.38 -24.31 9.83
N ASN A 557 4.63 -25.40 10.00
CA ASN A 557 5.09 -26.78 9.89
C ASN A 557 4.79 -27.43 8.52
N GLU A 558 3.67 -27.12 7.88
CA GLU A 558 3.37 -27.61 6.52
C GLU A 558 3.90 -26.67 5.44
N ASP A 559 3.78 -25.36 5.67
CA ASP A 559 4.12 -24.34 4.65
C ASP A 559 5.50 -23.73 4.83
N GLY A 560 6.10 -23.79 6.03
CA GLY A 560 7.43 -23.22 6.28
C GLY A 560 7.46 -21.71 6.06
N ILE A 561 6.49 -20.98 6.62
CA ILE A 561 6.44 -19.50 6.58
C ILE A 561 6.80 -18.97 7.96
N PHE A 562 7.79 -18.06 8.01
CA PHE A 562 8.44 -17.70 9.27
C PHE A 562 8.63 -16.21 9.53
N LEU A 563 8.40 -15.82 10.79
CA LEU A 563 8.15 -14.43 11.19
C LEU A 563 9.32 -13.83 12.00
N SER A 564 9.69 -12.58 11.69
CA SER A 564 10.98 -11.99 12.06
C SER A 564 11.34 -12.02 13.53
N GLY A 565 12.62 -11.85 13.85
CA GLY A 565 12.99 -11.14 15.09
C GLY A 565 12.32 -9.76 15.18
N ARG A 566 12.47 -8.92 14.13
CA ARG A 566 11.91 -7.56 13.99
C ARG A 566 10.37 -7.45 14.07
N LEU A 567 9.61 -8.07 13.17
CA LEU A 567 8.15 -8.18 13.20
C LEU A 567 7.59 -8.93 14.42
N LEU A 568 8.22 -10.01 14.94
CA LEU A 568 7.71 -10.70 16.13
C LEU A 568 7.92 -9.85 17.39
N SER A 569 9.08 -9.20 17.54
CA SER A 569 9.32 -8.25 18.65
C SER A 569 8.45 -7.00 18.50
N GLY A 570 8.24 -6.51 17.28
CA GLY A 570 7.31 -5.42 16.99
C GLY A 570 5.87 -5.79 17.37
N ASN A 571 5.40 -6.97 16.98
CA ASN A 571 4.05 -7.46 17.31
C ASN A 571 3.88 -7.72 18.83
N LEU A 572 4.93 -8.19 19.51
CA LEU A 572 4.95 -8.32 20.97
C LEU A 572 4.95 -6.95 21.67
N ALA A 573 5.72 -5.98 21.18
CA ALA A 573 5.73 -4.61 21.69
C ALA A 573 4.37 -3.92 21.49
N GLN A 574 3.73 -4.14 20.33
CA GLN A 574 2.35 -3.72 20.08
C GLN A 574 1.37 -4.36 21.08
N LEU A 575 1.47 -5.66 21.36
CA LEU A 575 0.62 -6.34 22.34
C LEU A 575 0.80 -5.79 23.77
N LEU A 576 2.04 -5.56 24.21
CA LEU A 576 2.35 -4.93 25.50
C LEU A 576 1.77 -3.51 25.56
N LEU A 577 1.87 -2.76 24.46
CA LEU A 577 1.31 -1.42 24.35
C LEU A 577 -0.23 -1.43 24.38
N CYS A 578 -0.92 -2.43 23.83
CA CYS A 578 -2.37 -2.56 23.96
C CYS A 578 -2.79 -2.56 25.46
N VAL A 579 -2.04 -3.27 26.31
CA VAL A 579 -2.26 -3.28 27.76
C VAL A 579 -1.93 -1.92 28.40
N ALA A 580 -0.85 -1.25 27.95
CA ALA A 580 -0.49 0.08 28.44
C ALA A 580 -1.53 1.16 28.08
N ILE A 581 -2.06 1.14 26.84
CA ILE A 581 -3.14 2.03 26.38
C ILE A 581 -4.40 1.82 27.22
N MET A 582 -4.76 0.56 27.49
CA MET A 582 -5.90 0.23 28.34
C MET A 582 -5.70 0.73 29.78
N GLY A 583 -4.53 0.49 30.38
CA GLY A 583 -4.20 0.94 31.74
C GLY A 583 -4.20 2.46 31.88
N PHE A 584 -3.59 3.16 30.91
CA PHE A 584 -3.62 4.62 30.84
C PHE A 584 -5.06 5.14 30.65
N GLY A 585 -5.84 4.55 29.75
CA GLY A 585 -7.22 4.94 29.49
C GLY A 585 -8.14 4.78 30.69
N VAL A 586 -8.03 3.69 31.44
CA VAL A 586 -8.75 3.49 32.72
C VAL A 586 -8.28 4.51 33.77
N THR A 587 -6.99 4.81 33.83
CA THR A 587 -6.43 5.80 34.78
C THR A 587 -6.90 7.21 34.45
N ALA A 588 -6.87 7.62 33.17
CA ALA A 588 -7.39 8.90 32.71
C ALA A 588 -8.90 9.02 32.93
N THR A 589 -9.68 7.95 32.68
CA THR A 589 -11.13 7.93 32.97
C THR A 589 -11.38 8.12 34.47
N ARG A 590 -10.64 7.44 35.35
CA ARG A 590 -10.74 7.65 36.81
C ARG A 590 -10.32 9.05 37.22
N TYR A 591 -9.19 9.56 36.72
CA TYR A 591 -8.70 10.91 37.02
C TYR A 591 -9.73 11.98 36.63
N VAL A 592 -10.27 11.92 35.41
CA VAL A 592 -11.33 12.83 34.94
C VAL A 592 -12.61 12.69 35.77
N ARG A 593 -13.00 11.46 36.12
CA ARG A 593 -14.17 11.19 36.96
C ARG A 593 -14.00 11.75 38.38
N ASP A 594 -12.83 11.59 38.98
CA ASP A 594 -12.57 11.85 40.40
C ASP A 594 -12.14 13.30 40.66
N ASN A 595 -11.61 14.01 39.64
CA ASN A 595 -11.34 15.45 39.67
C ASN A 595 -12.45 16.27 38.99
N PHE A 596 -13.61 15.68 38.66
CA PHE A 596 -14.75 16.44 38.13
C PHE A 596 -15.42 17.23 39.25
N ILE A 597 -15.05 18.51 39.38
CA ILE A 597 -15.76 19.48 40.22
C ILE A 597 -17.16 19.72 39.60
N PRO A 598 -18.26 19.47 40.32
CA PRO A 598 -19.63 19.78 39.88
C PRO A 598 -19.79 21.25 39.48
N MET A 599 -20.82 21.57 38.67
CA MET A 599 -21.06 22.97 38.28
C MET A 599 -21.35 23.82 39.50
N ASP A 600 -22.25 23.39 40.39
CA ASP A 600 -22.65 24.13 41.60
C ASP A 600 -21.44 24.48 42.50
N GLU A 601 -20.51 23.54 42.68
CA GLU A 601 -19.27 23.77 43.45
C GLU A 601 -18.27 24.68 42.71
N ARG A 602 -18.29 24.67 41.37
CA ARG A 602 -17.42 25.49 40.53
C ARG A 602 -17.96 26.91 40.37
N GLU A 603 -19.26 27.08 40.26
CA GLU A 603 -19.97 28.35 40.28
C GLU A 603 -19.71 29.03 41.62
N ASN A 604 -19.87 28.32 42.74
CA ASN A 604 -19.47 28.84 44.06
C ASN A 604 -17.98 29.23 44.11
N LYS A 605 -17.06 28.38 43.67
CA LYS A 605 -15.61 28.70 43.69
C LYS A 605 -15.21 29.84 42.75
N VAL A 606 -15.88 30.00 41.61
CA VAL A 606 -15.62 31.13 40.71
C VAL A 606 -16.31 32.39 41.22
N ALA A 607 -17.47 32.30 41.87
CA ALA A 607 -18.09 33.41 42.58
C ALA A 607 -17.22 33.87 43.76
N GLU A 608 -16.73 32.96 44.61
CA GLU A 608 -15.76 33.25 45.68
C GLU A 608 -14.47 33.88 45.12
N SER A 609 -13.94 33.35 44.01
CA SER A 609 -12.74 33.90 43.37
C SER A 609 -12.98 35.26 42.72
N LEU A 610 -14.18 35.48 42.16
CA LEU A 610 -14.60 36.73 41.53
C LEU A 610 -14.91 37.78 42.58
N GLU A 611 -15.56 37.43 43.69
CA GLU A 611 -15.79 38.28 44.85
C GLU A 611 -14.47 38.65 45.53
N ALA A 612 -13.51 37.72 45.63
CA ALA A 612 -12.15 38.01 46.07
C ALA A 612 -11.41 38.96 45.09
N VAL A 613 -11.58 38.81 43.78
CA VAL A 613 -10.98 39.73 42.78
C VAL A 613 -11.69 41.08 42.74
N ILE A 614 -13.02 41.13 42.87
CA ILE A 614 -13.81 42.36 42.90
C ILE A 614 -13.52 43.13 44.19
N SER A 615 -13.43 42.46 45.35
CA SER A 615 -13.07 43.12 46.60
C SER A 615 -11.62 43.63 46.59
N LEU A 616 -10.66 42.84 46.08
CA LEU A 616 -9.27 43.28 45.90
C LEU A 616 -9.12 44.43 44.87
N ALA A 617 -10.00 44.51 43.88
CA ALA A 617 -10.03 45.60 42.91
C ALA A 617 -10.78 46.84 43.43
N ALA A 618 -11.83 46.66 44.22
CA ALA A 618 -12.57 47.73 44.90
C ALA A 618 -11.73 48.44 45.97
N ASP A 619 -10.80 47.72 46.61
CA ASP A 619 -9.76 48.27 47.48
C ASP A 619 -8.66 49.05 46.71
N GLN A 620 -8.82 49.23 45.40
CA GLN A 620 -8.00 50.15 44.59
C GLN A 620 -8.82 51.30 44.01
N SER A 621 -8.25 52.50 44.14
CA SER A 621 -8.78 53.75 43.58
C SER A 621 -9.07 53.72 42.08
N LEU A 622 -8.50 52.76 41.33
CA LEU A 622 -8.80 52.52 39.92
C LEU A 622 -10.25 52.09 39.68
N VAL A 623 -10.84 51.22 40.52
CA VAL A 623 -12.26 50.86 40.38
C VAL A 623 -13.13 52.04 40.79
N GLN A 624 -12.78 52.75 41.86
CA GLN A 624 -13.54 53.92 42.29
C GLN A 624 -13.48 55.06 41.27
N GLU A 625 -12.34 55.28 40.60
CA GLU A 625 -12.20 56.23 39.48
C GLU A 625 -12.91 55.74 38.22
N ALA A 626 -12.88 54.45 37.89
CA ALA A 626 -13.59 53.90 36.73
C ALA A 626 -15.12 53.96 36.92
N VAL A 627 -15.62 53.65 38.12
CA VAL A 627 -17.02 53.80 38.51
C VAL A 627 -17.40 55.28 38.51
N ASP A 628 -16.61 56.17 39.14
CA ASP A 628 -16.88 57.61 39.13
C ASP A 628 -16.91 58.19 37.70
N ARG A 629 -15.95 57.87 36.84
CA ARG A 629 -15.95 58.26 35.42
C ARG A 629 -17.17 57.72 34.67
N THR A 630 -17.52 56.44 34.85
CA THR A 630 -18.63 55.79 34.15
C THR A 630 -19.97 56.32 34.62
N LEU A 631 -20.18 56.42 35.94
CA LEU A 631 -21.35 57.03 36.57
C LEU A 631 -21.49 58.49 36.13
N LYS A 632 -20.41 59.26 36.07
CA LYS A 632 -20.42 60.63 35.52
C LYS A 632 -20.83 60.67 34.07
N ILE A 633 -20.34 59.76 33.21
CA ILE A 633 -20.76 59.69 31.80
C ILE A 633 -22.25 59.34 31.68
N VAL A 634 -22.73 58.35 32.43
CA VAL A 634 -24.15 57.93 32.44
C VAL A 634 -25.05 59.05 32.96
N VAL A 635 -24.69 59.69 34.07
CA VAL A 635 -25.41 60.87 34.61
C VAL A 635 -25.38 62.02 33.61
N LEU A 636 -24.24 62.34 32.98
CA LEU A 636 -24.15 63.40 31.97
C LEU A 636 -25.03 63.09 30.75
N TYR A 637 -25.12 61.83 30.34
CA TYR A 637 -26.01 61.38 29.26
C TYR A 637 -27.48 61.50 29.65
N VAL A 638 -27.89 60.96 30.81
CA VAL A 638 -29.25 61.07 31.33
C VAL A 638 -29.65 62.53 31.48
N VAL A 639 -28.83 63.37 32.12
CA VAL A 639 -29.11 64.81 32.28
C VAL A 639 -29.22 65.52 30.93
N ARG A 640 -28.41 65.16 29.91
CA ARG A 640 -28.56 65.69 28.54
C ARG A 640 -29.87 65.25 27.87
N VAL A 641 -30.29 64.00 28.05
CA VAL A 641 -31.57 63.49 27.53
C VAL A 641 -32.75 64.18 28.23
N LEU A 642 -32.71 64.32 29.55
CA LEU A 642 -33.74 65.02 30.32
C LEU A 642 -33.79 66.52 29.98
N TYR A 643 -32.63 67.17 29.81
CA TYR A 643 -32.53 68.56 29.35
C TYR A 643 -33.10 68.75 27.94
N PHE A 644 -32.87 67.78 27.03
CA PHE A 644 -33.48 67.78 25.70
C PHE A 644 -35.01 67.63 25.76
N LEU A 645 -35.53 66.76 26.64
CA LEU A 645 -36.97 66.54 26.83
C LEU A 645 -37.69 67.71 27.54
N ASP A 646 -37.02 68.38 28.49
CA ASP A 646 -37.49 69.63 29.13
C ASP A 646 -37.57 70.78 28.11
N ASN A 647 -36.53 70.97 27.29
CA ASN A 647 -36.54 71.97 26.21
C ASN A 647 -37.52 71.63 25.08
N ALA A 648 -37.88 70.36 24.88
CA ALA A 648 -38.97 69.94 24.01
C ALA A 648 -40.38 70.19 24.63
N GLY A 649 -40.45 70.61 25.89
CA GLY A 649 -41.69 70.88 26.63
C GLY A 649 -42.51 69.63 26.96
N LEU A 650 -41.90 68.44 26.93
CA LEU A 650 -42.62 67.16 26.94
C LEU A 650 -42.84 66.55 28.33
N LEU A 651 -42.14 67.02 29.37
CA LEU A 651 -42.14 66.34 30.68
C LEU A 651 -42.23 67.29 31.87
N ARG A 652 -43.15 66.97 32.80
CA ARG A 652 -42.81 66.98 34.22
C ARG A 652 -42.31 65.58 34.56
N LEU A 653 -41.09 65.47 35.06
CA LEU A 653 -40.50 64.19 35.48
C LEU A 653 -40.84 63.92 36.95
N ASP A 654 -41.93 63.19 37.17
CA ASP A 654 -42.04 62.38 38.38
C ASP A 654 -41.12 61.16 38.24
N CYS A 655 -40.51 60.71 39.34
CA CYS A 655 -39.50 59.66 39.32
C CYS A 655 -39.97 58.31 38.75
N ILE A 656 -41.28 58.03 38.85
CA ILE A 656 -41.94 56.89 38.20
C ILE A 656 -41.76 56.94 36.67
N LEU A 657 -41.86 58.11 36.05
CA LEU A 657 -41.63 58.27 34.60
C LEU A 657 -40.15 58.15 34.23
N LEU A 658 -39.21 58.55 35.09
CA LEU A 658 -37.79 58.34 34.84
C LEU A 658 -37.43 56.85 34.85
N SER A 659 -37.89 56.11 35.86
CA SER A 659 -37.73 54.65 35.94
C SER A 659 -38.38 53.95 34.74
N THR A 660 -39.63 54.28 34.42
CA THR A 660 -40.34 53.73 33.24
C THR A 660 -39.63 54.07 31.92
N PHE A 661 -39.10 55.30 31.79
CA PHE A 661 -38.35 55.71 30.61
C PHE A 661 -37.03 54.95 30.48
N LEU A 662 -36.26 54.79 31.56
CA LEU A 662 -35.01 54.02 31.52
C LEU A 662 -35.27 52.55 31.17
N GLN A 663 -36.32 51.94 31.74
CA GLN A 663 -36.74 50.59 31.38
C GLN A 663 -37.15 50.49 29.90
N THR A 664 -38.06 51.35 29.43
CA THR A 664 -38.54 51.36 28.02
C THR A 664 -37.42 51.72 27.04
N PHE A 665 -36.45 52.55 27.46
CA PHE A 665 -35.27 52.87 26.67
C PHE A 665 -34.34 51.68 26.57
N CYS A 666 -34.13 50.92 27.65
CA CYS A 666 -33.31 49.72 27.60
C CYS A 666 -33.97 48.62 26.76
N GLU A 667 -35.28 48.41 26.92
CA GLU A 667 -36.09 47.55 26.05
C GLU A 667 -35.96 47.95 24.57
N ARG A 668 -35.92 49.25 24.23
CA ARG A 668 -35.83 49.70 22.81
C ARG A 668 -34.44 49.85 22.23
N ALA A 669 -33.44 50.21 23.04
CA ALA A 669 -32.10 50.52 22.55
C ALA A 669 -31.28 49.27 22.21
N PHE A 670 -31.62 48.13 22.83
CA PHE A 670 -30.92 46.86 22.66
C PHE A 670 -31.78 45.76 22.00
N TYR A 671 -32.98 46.09 21.50
CA TYR A 671 -33.94 45.12 20.93
C TYR A 671 -33.42 44.37 19.67
N ASP A 672 -32.35 44.86 19.03
CA ASP A 672 -31.73 44.24 17.86
C ASP A 672 -30.43 43.43 18.18
N ASP A 673 -29.91 43.50 19.42
CA ASP A 673 -28.71 42.74 19.88
C ASP A 673 -29.04 42.00 21.21
N GLU A 674 -29.59 40.80 21.08
CA GLU A 674 -30.21 40.01 22.18
C GLU A 674 -29.24 39.58 23.31
N ASP A 675 -27.91 39.63 23.12
CA ASP A 675 -26.91 39.15 24.09
C ASP A 675 -26.20 40.24 24.94
N ASP A 676 -26.05 41.48 24.43
CA ASP A 676 -25.27 42.55 25.11
C ASP A 676 -26.13 43.50 25.96
N GLY A 677 -27.44 43.58 25.71
CA GLY A 677 -28.35 44.50 26.41
C GLY A 677 -28.53 44.21 27.91
N ASP A 678 -28.56 42.93 28.29
CA ASP A 678 -28.94 42.48 29.64
C ASP A 678 -28.03 43.05 30.76
N PHE A 679 -26.75 43.27 30.50
CA PHE A 679 -25.84 43.87 31.49
C PHE A 679 -26.20 45.34 31.77
N ALA A 680 -26.56 46.11 30.75
CA ALA A 680 -27.02 47.48 30.94
C ALA A 680 -28.42 47.52 31.59
N CYS A 681 -29.33 46.64 31.16
CA CYS A 681 -30.72 46.68 31.61
C CYS A 681 -30.91 46.16 33.04
N SER A 682 -30.17 45.13 33.45
CA SER A 682 -30.13 44.71 34.87
C SER A 682 -29.63 45.84 35.78
N LEU A 683 -28.54 46.53 35.39
CA LEU A 683 -27.98 47.69 36.09
C LEU A 683 -28.98 48.86 36.23
N PHE A 684 -29.74 49.17 35.17
CA PHE A 684 -30.79 50.21 35.22
C PHE A 684 -32.09 49.77 35.91
N SER A 685 -32.33 48.47 36.08
CA SER A 685 -33.50 47.93 36.77
C SER A 685 -33.37 47.92 38.31
N SER A 686 -32.15 47.76 38.82
CA SER A 686 -31.88 47.63 40.26
C SER A 686 -31.55 48.95 40.97
N ALA A 687 -30.95 49.91 40.25
CA ALA A 687 -30.58 51.22 40.80
C ALA A 687 -31.61 52.38 40.70
N PRO A 688 -32.81 52.30 40.07
CA PRO A 688 -33.56 53.49 39.70
C PRO A 688 -34.19 54.21 40.90
N GLU A 689 -34.59 53.49 41.96
CA GLU A 689 -35.17 54.10 43.17
C GLU A 689 -34.12 54.94 43.92
N GLN A 690 -32.91 54.43 44.11
CA GLN A 690 -31.82 55.13 44.82
C GLN A 690 -31.21 56.26 43.99
N LEU A 691 -31.14 56.08 42.66
CA LEU A 691 -30.83 57.18 41.74
C LEU A 691 -31.90 58.28 41.84
N CYS A 692 -33.17 57.91 42.02
CA CYS A 692 -34.26 58.84 42.25
C CYS A 692 -34.19 59.55 43.61
N GLU A 693 -33.94 58.86 44.72
CA GLU A 693 -33.72 59.52 46.03
C GLU A 693 -32.52 60.49 45.98
N SER A 694 -31.48 60.14 45.23
CA SER A 694 -30.29 60.99 45.01
C SER A 694 -30.56 62.22 44.13
N LEU A 695 -31.59 62.18 43.27
CA LEU A 695 -31.95 63.25 42.33
C LEU A 695 -33.22 64.03 42.71
N ASP A 696 -34.05 63.54 43.63
CA ASP A 696 -35.24 64.24 44.14
C ASP A 696 -34.93 65.66 44.71
N PRO A 697 -33.81 65.90 45.41
CA PRO A 697 -33.39 67.26 45.77
C PRO A 697 -33.18 68.20 44.56
N ILE A 698 -32.89 67.63 43.39
CA ILE A 698 -32.57 68.33 42.13
C ILE A 698 -33.80 68.44 41.22
N PHE A 699 -34.83 67.59 41.39
CA PHE A 699 -36.10 67.65 40.67
C PHE A 699 -37.19 68.48 41.38
N ARG A 700 -36.92 69.01 42.58
CA ARG A 700 -37.80 69.97 43.29
C ARG A 700 -37.45 71.49 43.18
N PRO A 701 -36.79 72.03 42.12
CA PRO A 701 -36.56 73.46 42.03
C PRO A 701 -37.84 74.19 41.59
N THR A 702 -38.12 75.35 42.16
CA THR A 702 -39.26 76.20 41.74
C THR A 702 -38.99 76.98 40.44
N THR A 703 -38.06 76.50 39.60
CA THR A 703 -37.55 77.16 38.40
C THR A 703 -37.17 76.13 37.33
N PRO A 704 -37.48 76.35 36.04
CA PRO A 704 -37.17 75.41 34.96
C PRO A 704 -35.66 75.24 34.75
N LEU A 705 -35.26 74.03 34.31
CA LEU A 705 -33.86 73.58 34.33
C LEU A 705 -32.95 74.42 33.43
N GLY A 706 -33.47 74.88 32.28
CA GLY A 706 -32.75 75.61 31.23
C GLY A 706 -32.14 76.99 31.56
N LYS A 707 -32.11 77.41 32.84
CA LYS A 707 -31.51 78.71 33.25
C LYS A 707 -30.74 78.73 34.57
N ALA A 708 -30.66 77.63 35.32
CA ALA A 708 -30.27 77.68 36.74
C ALA A 708 -28.86 77.19 37.09
N VAL A 709 -28.22 76.35 36.27
CA VAL A 709 -26.96 75.66 36.64
C VAL A 709 -26.02 75.55 35.42
N GLU A 710 -24.73 75.88 35.58
CA GLU A 710 -23.70 75.56 34.60
C GLU A 710 -23.37 74.06 34.64
N PHE A 711 -23.33 73.41 33.47
CA PHE A 711 -23.34 71.95 33.35
C PHE A 711 -22.17 71.25 34.07
N ASP A 712 -20.99 71.88 34.11
CA ASP A 712 -19.81 71.35 34.79
C ASP A 712 -19.90 71.42 36.32
N GLY A 713 -20.69 72.37 36.85
CA GLY A 713 -21.00 72.48 38.29
C GLY A 713 -22.03 71.46 38.78
N PHE A 714 -22.83 70.87 37.88
CA PHE A 714 -23.82 69.85 38.23
C PHE A 714 -23.16 68.55 38.72
N VAL A 715 -22.01 68.20 38.13
CA VAL A 715 -21.29 66.94 38.35
C VAL A 715 -20.63 66.84 39.74
N SER A 716 -20.42 67.97 40.43
CA SER A 716 -19.84 68.00 41.79
C SER A 716 -20.88 68.02 42.92
N VAL A 717 -22.17 68.20 42.61
CA VAL A 717 -23.26 68.21 43.61
C VAL A 717 -23.78 66.79 43.89
N ILE A 718 -23.74 65.90 42.90
CA ILE A 718 -24.12 64.49 43.08
C ILE A 718 -23.03 63.79 43.90
N ASN A 719 -23.35 63.43 45.14
CA ASN A 719 -22.45 62.70 46.02
C ASN A 719 -22.30 61.24 45.57
N THR A 720 -21.38 61.01 44.61
CA THR A 720 -21.17 59.69 43.99
C THR A 720 -20.86 58.60 45.01
N THR A 721 -20.29 58.92 46.19
CA THR A 721 -20.03 57.94 47.26
C THR A 721 -21.28 57.17 47.71
N SER A 722 -22.46 57.81 47.73
CA SER A 722 -23.72 57.14 48.08
C SER A 722 -24.29 56.22 46.99
N LEU A 723 -23.80 56.36 45.75
CA LEU A 723 -24.17 55.53 44.61
C LEU A 723 -23.11 54.46 44.29
N VAL A 724 -21.88 54.58 44.83
CA VAL A 724 -20.80 53.60 44.61
C VAL A 724 -21.16 52.22 45.15
N ASP A 725 -21.62 52.09 46.40
CA ASP A 725 -21.88 50.76 46.97
C ASP A 725 -23.03 50.01 46.25
N PRO A 726 -24.19 50.65 45.94
CA PRO A 726 -25.24 49.97 45.18
C PRO A 726 -24.87 49.72 43.72
N PHE A 727 -24.11 50.61 43.07
CA PHE A 727 -23.64 50.40 41.70
C PHE A 727 -22.60 49.27 41.64
N ALA A 728 -21.66 49.22 42.58
CA ALA A 728 -20.70 48.12 42.70
C ALA A 728 -21.41 46.78 42.96
N LYS A 729 -22.44 46.78 43.82
CA LYS A 729 -23.29 45.62 44.04
C LYS A 729 -24.03 45.20 42.76
N ALA A 730 -24.70 46.12 42.06
CA ALA A 730 -25.44 45.82 40.83
C ALA A 730 -24.52 45.36 39.69
N VAL A 731 -23.34 45.94 39.54
CA VAL A 731 -22.29 45.47 38.62
C VAL A 731 -21.81 44.07 39.03
N SER A 732 -21.60 43.80 40.32
CA SER A 732 -21.19 42.49 40.81
C SER A 732 -22.26 41.43 40.57
N GLU A 733 -23.54 41.72 40.83
CA GLU A 733 -24.67 40.84 40.55
C GLU A 733 -24.79 40.57 39.04
N ALA A 734 -24.78 41.60 38.20
CA ALA A 734 -24.87 41.46 36.74
C ALA A 734 -23.65 40.76 36.12
N MET A 735 -22.42 41.03 36.61
CA MET A 735 -21.22 40.29 36.21
C MET A 735 -21.28 38.84 36.67
N SER A 736 -21.76 38.56 37.89
CA SER A 736 -21.90 37.18 38.37
C SER A 736 -22.91 36.39 37.55
N GLY A 737 -24.03 37.00 37.15
CA GLY A 737 -25.04 36.39 36.27
C GLY A 737 -24.50 36.10 34.87
N ASN A 738 -23.83 37.07 34.23
CA ASN A 738 -23.22 36.87 32.92
C ASN A 738 -22.08 35.82 32.99
N ILE A 739 -21.21 35.88 33.99
CA ILE A 739 -20.14 34.90 34.19
C ILE A 739 -20.71 33.49 34.47
N ALA A 740 -21.77 33.35 35.26
CA ALA A 740 -22.47 32.08 35.45
C ALA A 740 -23.10 31.55 34.16
N SER A 741 -23.68 32.43 33.33
CA SER A 741 -24.19 32.08 32.00
C SER A 741 -23.07 31.59 31.07
N GLN A 742 -21.99 32.35 30.94
CA GLN A 742 -20.81 31.98 30.13
C GLN A 742 -20.15 30.68 30.64
N ILE A 743 -20.10 30.45 31.96
CA ILE A 743 -19.64 29.20 32.55
C ILE A 743 -20.56 28.02 32.18
N ASN A 744 -21.88 28.20 32.22
CA ASN A 744 -22.85 27.19 31.80
C ASN A 744 -22.86 26.91 30.29
N ILE A 745 -22.39 27.85 29.47
CA ILE A 745 -22.14 27.63 28.04
C ILE A 745 -20.81 26.87 27.85
N LEU A 746 -19.72 27.38 28.40
CA LEU A 746 -18.36 26.89 28.13
C LEU A 746 -18.03 25.54 28.79
N TYR A 747 -18.60 25.25 29.97
CA TYR A 747 -18.26 24.03 30.73
C TYR A 747 -19.37 22.96 30.69
N PRO A 748 -19.01 21.66 30.56
CA PRO A 748 -19.97 20.57 30.47
C PRO A 748 -20.73 20.37 31.79
N ARG A 749 -22.07 20.51 31.75
CA ARG A 749 -22.93 20.58 32.95
C ARG A 749 -22.97 19.30 33.79
N HIS A 750 -22.81 18.14 33.16
CA HIS A 750 -22.87 16.83 33.82
C HIS A 750 -21.56 16.06 33.67
N ARG A 751 -21.13 15.39 34.76
CA ARG A 751 -19.92 14.55 34.83
C ARG A 751 -19.77 13.60 33.63
N ASP A 752 -20.88 13.00 33.22
CA ASP A 752 -20.94 12.01 32.14
C ASP A 752 -20.60 12.60 30.76
N MET A 753 -20.84 13.90 30.55
CA MET A 753 -20.44 14.62 29.32
C MET A 753 -18.92 14.70 29.14
N VAL A 754 -18.11 14.33 30.14
CA VAL A 754 -16.63 14.22 30.02
C VAL A 754 -16.16 12.80 30.28
N VAL A 755 -16.72 12.13 31.30
CA VAL A 755 -16.33 10.75 31.66
C VAL A 755 -16.72 9.76 30.57
N VAL A 756 -17.88 9.87 29.94
CA VAL A 756 -18.30 8.94 28.87
C VAL A 756 -17.45 9.12 27.60
N PRO A 757 -17.21 10.34 27.06
CA PRO A 757 -16.26 10.54 25.96
C PRO A 757 -14.86 9.99 26.22
N VAL A 758 -14.30 10.20 27.42
CA VAL A 758 -12.96 9.71 27.79
C VAL A 758 -12.94 8.17 27.92
N ALA A 759 -13.97 7.57 28.51
CA ALA A 759 -14.12 6.12 28.59
C ALA A 759 -14.28 5.46 27.21
N VAL A 760 -15.07 6.07 26.32
CA VAL A 760 -15.24 5.61 24.93
C VAL A 760 -13.94 5.79 24.14
N ALA A 761 -13.23 6.92 24.29
CA ALA A 761 -11.92 7.14 23.67
C ALA A 761 -10.92 6.04 24.07
N ALA A 762 -10.83 5.73 25.36
CA ALA A 762 -9.97 4.67 25.90
C ALA A 762 -10.33 3.28 25.35
N GLY A 763 -11.62 2.93 25.37
CA GLY A 763 -12.11 1.64 24.87
C GLY A 763 -11.87 1.47 23.35
N VAL A 764 -12.13 2.52 22.57
CA VAL A 764 -11.90 2.54 21.11
C VAL A 764 -10.42 2.51 20.78
N ALA A 765 -9.56 3.24 21.52
CA ALA A 765 -8.10 3.17 21.36
C ALA A 765 -7.58 1.75 21.61
N THR A 766 -8.03 1.11 22.69
CA THR A 766 -7.64 -0.27 23.06
C THR A 766 -8.13 -1.30 22.04
N LEU A 767 -9.34 -1.13 21.49
CA LEU A 767 -9.85 -1.99 20.43
C LEU A 767 -9.09 -1.76 19.11
N CYS A 768 -8.74 -0.52 18.78
CA CYS A 768 -7.97 -0.17 17.60
C CYS A 768 -6.58 -0.82 17.62
N SER A 769 -5.84 -0.68 18.73
CA SER A 769 -4.52 -1.29 18.92
C SER A 769 -4.60 -2.82 18.78
N LEU A 770 -5.51 -3.47 19.52
CA LEU A 770 -5.71 -4.91 19.47
C LEU A 770 -6.00 -5.43 18.05
N VAL A 771 -6.85 -4.73 17.29
CA VAL A 771 -7.18 -5.12 15.91
C VAL A 771 -5.99 -4.94 14.98
N ILE A 772 -5.21 -3.86 15.11
CA ILE A 772 -4.01 -3.63 14.28
C ILE A 772 -2.98 -4.75 14.51
N THR A 773 -2.66 -5.10 15.77
CA THR A 773 -1.77 -6.21 16.15
C THR A 773 -2.25 -7.54 15.55
N MET A 774 -3.54 -7.85 15.64
CA MET A 774 -4.10 -9.12 15.13
C MET A 774 -4.12 -9.20 13.59
N LEU A 775 -4.38 -8.08 12.89
CA LEU A 775 -4.41 -8.05 11.42
C LEU A 775 -3.01 -8.22 10.82
N PHE A 776 -1.98 -7.66 11.47
CA PHE A 776 -0.62 -7.57 10.97
C PHE A 776 -0.01 -8.96 10.72
N LEU A 777 -0.09 -9.84 11.73
CA LEU A 777 0.38 -11.23 11.69
C LEU A 777 -0.13 -12.01 10.46
N LEU A 778 -1.42 -11.87 10.17
CA LEU A 778 -2.12 -12.58 9.09
C LEU A 778 -1.75 -12.03 7.70
N SER A 779 -1.42 -10.74 7.62
CA SER A 779 -1.09 -10.05 6.36
C SER A 779 0.24 -10.49 5.78
N ILE A 780 1.25 -10.73 6.64
CA ILE A 780 2.58 -11.15 6.18
C ILE A 780 2.49 -12.54 5.53
N THR A 781 1.84 -13.51 6.18
CA THR A 781 1.60 -14.85 5.63
C THR A 781 0.85 -14.81 4.29
N ALA A 782 -0.18 -13.97 4.17
CA ALA A 782 -0.94 -13.80 2.94
C ALA A 782 -0.12 -13.21 1.77
N THR A 783 1.00 -12.55 2.09
CA THR A 783 1.91 -11.94 1.12
C THR A 783 2.96 -12.94 0.67
N THR A 784 3.57 -13.69 1.60
CA THR A 784 4.53 -14.77 1.30
C THR A 784 3.97 -15.79 0.31
N LEU A 785 2.76 -16.31 0.54
CA LEU A 785 2.14 -17.33 -0.32
C LEU A 785 1.95 -16.86 -1.78
N LYS A 786 1.54 -15.59 -1.97
CA LYS A 786 1.28 -15.05 -3.32
C LYS A 786 2.55 -14.85 -4.15
N LEU A 787 3.70 -14.72 -3.51
CA LEU A 787 5.00 -14.67 -4.18
C LEU A 787 5.35 -16.08 -4.69
N ARG A 788 5.34 -17.08 -3.80
CA ARG A 788 5.65 -18.49 -4.10
C ARG A 788 4.79 -19.07 -5.24
N THR A 789 3.48 -18.78 -5.25
CA THR A 789 2.56 -19.29 -6.28
C THR A 789 2.51 -18.43 -7.56
N GLY A 790 3.48 -17.55 -7.80
CA GLY A 790 3.57 -16.71 -9.01
C GLY A 790 2.44 -15.67 -9.21
N VAL A 791 1.52 -15.52 -8.26
CA VAL A 791 0.40 -14.56 -8.33
C VAL A 791 0.90 -13.13 -8.28
N ILE A 792 1.91 -12.88 -7.43
CA ILE A 792 2.78 -11.71 -7.52
C ILE A 792 4.01 -12.17 -8.30
N GLN A 793 3.95 -12.03 -9.63
CA GLN A 793 5.13 -12.13 -10.49
C GLN A 793 6.13 -11.03 -10.09
N SER A 794 7.06 -11.38 -9.20
CA SER A 794 8.31 -10.65 -8.96
C SER A 794 9.44 -11.36 -9.69
N VAL A 795 9.82 -12.57 -9.24
CA VAL A 795 11.15 -13.23 -9.43
C VAL A 795 11.65 -13.46 -10.89
N CYS A 796 10.96 -13.01 -11.96
CA CYS A 796 11.27 -13.40 -13.36
C CYS A 796 11.43 -12.27 -14.44
N ASP A 797 11.33 -10.97 -14.12
CA ASP A 797 11.49 -9.81 -15.04
C ASP A 797 12.59 -8.80 -14.56
N PRO A 798 13.63 -8.46 -15.32
CA PRO A 798 14.90 -7.90 -14.79
C PRO A 798 14.96 -6.46 -14.21
N ASN A 799 13.93 -5.59 -14.27
CA ASN A 799 14.13 -4.15 -13.93
C ASN A 799 14.18 -3.83 -12.42
N MET A 800 13.05 -4.00 -11.72
CA MET A 800 13.06 -4.31 -10.28
C MET A 800 13.77 -5.65 -9.96
N ARG A 801 14.57 -6.31 -10.86
CA ARG A 801 15.67 -7.19 -10.38
C ARG A 801 16.56 -6.27 -9.57
N ARG A 802 17.36 -5.46 -10.27
CA ARG A 802 18.26 -4.41 -9.76
C ARG A 802 17.74 -3.49 -8.63
N LEU A 803 16.42 -3.35 -8.45
CA LEU A 803 15.88 -2.64 -7.29
C LEU A 803 15.90 -3.47 -6.00
N TYR A 804 15.25 -4.64 -5.96
CA TYR A 804 14.71 -5.27 -4.73
C TYR A 804 15.73 -5.66 -3.62
N THR A 805 17.02 -5.39 -3.79
CA THR A 805 18.08 -5.64 -2.80
C THR A 805 18.85 -4.38 -2.39
N LEU A 806 18.69 -3.25 -3.09
CA LEU A 806 19.38 -2.00 -2.75
C LEU A 806 18.96 -1.39 -1.40
N ASN A 807 17.67 -1.47 -1.02
CA ASN A 807 17.19 -0.96 0.27
C ASN A 807 17.11 -2.05 1.36
N ALA A 808 17.69 -3.26 1.16
CA ALA A 808 17.56 -4.36 2.12
C ALA A 808 17.94 -3.94 3.57
N ASN A 809 18.93 -3.05 3.70
CA ASN A 809 19.40 -2.49 4.97
C ASN A 809 18.37 -1.61 5.72
N SER A 810 17.31 -1.12 5.08
CA SER A 810 16.30 -0.25 5.71
C SER A 810 15.44 -0.94 6.77
N GLY A 811 15.48 -2.28 6.86
CA GLY A 811 14.61 -3.09 7.73
C GLY A 811 14.70 -2.78 9.23
N ASN A 812 15.75 -2.09 9.68
CA ASN A 812 15.89 -1.69 11.08
C ASN A 812 14.86 -0.62 11.51
N GLN A 813 14.30 0.18 10.58
CA GLN A 813 13.30 1.20 10.91
C GLN A 813 11.91 0.63 11.27
N ILE A 814 11.64 -0.60 10.82
CA ILE A 814 10.33 -1.28 10.87
C ILE A 814 9.82 -1.46 12.29
N PHE A 815 10.71 -1.80 13.24
CA PHE A 815 10.34 -1.94 14.65
C PHE A 815 9.87 -0.61 15.25
N GLY A 816 10.56 0.49 14.93
CA GLY A 816 10.22 1.83 15.42
C GLY A 816 8.89 2.35 14.87
N SER A 817 8.63 2.15 13.57
CA SER A 817 7.36 2.52 12.95
C SER A 817 6.20 1.63 13.41
N MET A 818 6.43 0.31 13.63
CA MET A 818 5.44 -0.57 14.27
C MET A 818 5.05 -0.09 15.67
N PHE A 819 6.00 0.42 16.47
CA PHE A 819 5.76 0.88 17.84
C PHE A 819 5.07 2.25 17.90
N TRP A 820 5.61 3.27 17.23
CA TRP A 820 5.01 4.62 17.28
C TRP A 820 3.72 4.72 16.46
N GLY A 821 3.61 3.98 15.35
CA GLY A 821 2.43 3.96 14.50
C GLY A 821 1.18 3.47 15.23
N ILE A 822 1.29 2.42 16.05
CA ILE A 822 0.15 1.93 16.85
C ILE A 822 -0.25 2.92 17.96
N ILE A 823 0.69 3.66 18.56
CA ILE A 823 0.37 4.73 19.54
C ILE A 823 -0.43 5.82 18.84
N ALA A 824 0.15 6.41 17.79
CA ALA A 824 -0.47 7.51 17.05
C ALA A 824 -1.83 7.11 16.48
N SER A 825 -1.93 5.91 15.89
CA SER A 825 -3.18 5.38 15.35
C SER A 825 -4.26 5.21 16.43
N SER A 826 -3.92 4.60 17.56
CA SER A 826 -4.89 4.33 18.62
C SER A 826 -5.35 5.60 19.33
N VAL A 827 -4.43 6.54 19.57
CA VAL A 827 -4.72 7.84 20.18
C VAL A 827 -5.53 8.72 19.23
N LEU A 828 -5.24 8.73 17.92
CA LEU A 828 -6.03 9.48 16.94
C LEU A 828 -7.42 8.87 16.73
N VAL A 829 -7.54 7.55 16.55
CA VAL A 829 -8.86 6.91 16.35
C VAL A 829 -9.72 7.00 17.63
N GLY A 830 -9.13 6.72 18.80
CA GLY A 830 -9.80 6.90 20.09
C GLY A 830 -10.15 8.36 20.37
N GLY A 831 -9.23 9.29 20.09
CA GLY A 831 -9.44 10.73 20.27
C GLY A 831 -10.49 11.32 19.33
N ILE A 832 -10.53 10.90 18.06
CA ILE A 832 -11.57 11.34 17.10
C ILE A 832 -12.94 10.81 17.54
N VAL A 833 -13.07 9.52 17.89
CA VAL A 833 -14.37 8.97 18.32
C VAL A 833 -14.79 9.55 19.67
N GLY A 834 -13.86 9.72 20.61
CA GLY A 834 -14.09 10.40 21.88
C GLY A 834 -14.55 11.84 21.69
N PHE A 835 -13.88 12.61 20.81
CA PHE A 835 -14.27 13.98 20.48
C PHE A 835 -15.65 14.05 19.81
N VAL A 836 -15.98 13.10 18.91
CA VAL A 836 -17.31 13.00 18.31
C VAL A 836 -18.39 12.71 19.37
N VAL A 837 -18.12 11.85 20.36
CA VAL A 837 -19.03 11.61 21.49
C VAL A 837 -19.12 12.85 22.39
N PHE A 838 -18.00 13.55 22.65
CA PHE A 838 -17.97 14.81 23.41
C PHE A 838 -18.85 15.89 22.77
N ILE A 839 -18.65 16.22 21.49
CA ILE A 839 -19.48 17.23 20.79
C ILE A 839 -20.95 16.78 20.57
N SER A 840 -21.23 15.48 20.73
CA SER A 840 -22.62 14.96 20.73
C SER A 840 -23.27 15.03 22.12
N MET A 841 -22.50 15.21 23.20
CA MET A 841 -22.97 15.26 24.58
C MET A 841 -22.87 16.66 25.21
N TRP A 842 -21.94 17.51 24.76
CA TRP A 842 -21.75 18.88 25.25
C TRP A 842 -22.87 19.79 24.74
N GLN A 843 -23.53 20.50 25.66
CA GLN A 843 -24.81 21.17 25.40
C GLN A 843 -24.77 22.17 24.23
N VAL A 844 -23.67 22.91 24.05
CA VAL A 844 -23.50 23.90 22.97
C VAL A 844 -23.44 23.25 21.58
N THR A 845 -22.77 22.11 21.47
CA THR A 845 -22.49 21.47 20.16
C THR A 845 -23.47 20.37 19.80
N ALA A 846 -24.20 19.81 20.76
CA ALA A 846 -25.24 18.82 20.54
C ALA A 846 -26.34 19.30 19.56
N TYR A 847 -26.73 20.58 19.61
CA TYR A 847 -27.68 21.16 18.66
C TYR A 847 -27.14 21.19 17.22
N LEU A 848 -25.91 21.67 17.02
CA LEU A 848 -25.23 21.69 15.72
C LEU A 848 -25.03 20.26 15.17
N MET A 849 -24.70 19.30 16.04
CA MET A 849 -24.63 17.89 15.68
C MET A 849 -25.99 17.32 15.24
N MET A 850 -27.09 17.73 15.86
CA MET A 850 -28.43 17.33 15.44
C MET A 850 -28.87 17.97 14.12
N GLN A 851 -28.49 19.22 13.84
CA GLN A 851 -28.63 19.80 12.49
C GLN A 851 -27.81 19.03 11.45
N ALA A 852 -26.57 18.68 11.77
CA ALA A 852 -25.70 17.89 10.89
C ALA A 852 -26.27 16.48 10.63
N VAL A 853 -26.84 15.83 11.65
CA VAL A 853 -27.56 14.55 11.50
C VAL A 853 -28.77 14.72 10.57
N ALA A 854 -29.58 15.78 10.73
CA ALA A 854 -30.71 16.05 9.85
C ALA A 854 -30.27 16.25 8.38
N LEU A 855 -29.19 17.00 8.15
CA LEU A 855 -28.58 17.19 6.84
C LEU A 855 -28.07 15.86 6.25
N CYS A 856 -27.41 15.02 7.07
CA CYS A 856 -26.95 13.69 6.66
C CYS A 856 -28.11 12.76 6.28
N ILE A 857 -29.27 12.86 6.95
CA ILE A 857 -30.49 12.13 6.59
C ILE A 857 -31.03 12.63 5.24
N GLY A 858 -31.11 13.95 5.01
CA GLY A 858 -31.54 14.54 3.74
C GLY A 858 -30.67 14.10 2.55
N ILE A 859 -29.35 14.14 2.71
CA ILE A 859 -28.38 13.65 1.72
C ILE A 859 -28.53 12.15 1.50
N SER A 860 -28.70 11.35 2.57
CA SER A 860 -28.81 9.88 2.48
C SER A 860 -30.11 9.44 1.79
N ALA A 861 -31.24 10.06 2.10
CA ALA A 861 -32.51 9.82 1.42
C ALA A 861 -32.41 10.12 -0.09
N THR A 862 -31.72 11.21 -0.45
CA THR A 862 -31.51 11.58 -1.85
C THR A 862 -30.54 10.62 -2.57
N LEU A 863 -29.50 10.12 -1.89
CA LEU A 863 -28.61 9.07 -2.41
C LEU A 863 -29.35 7.73 -2.60
N PHE A 864 -30.31 7.40 -1.74
CA PHE A 864 -31.19 6.24 -1.93
C PHE A 864 -32.13 6.41 -3.13
N PHE A 865 -32.75 7.58 -3.30
CA PHE A 865 -33.58 7.89 -4.48
C PHE A 865 -32.76 7.82 -5.78
N LYS A 866 -31.53 8.34 -5.78
CA LYS A 866 -30.56 8.20 -6.87
C LYS A 866 -30.26 6.73 -7.18
N TRP A 867 -30.05 5.88 -6.16
CA TRP A 867 -29.83 4.44 -6.35
C TRP A 867 -31.05 3.76 -6.99
N LEU A 868 -32.27 4.14 -6.58
CA LEU A 868 -33.51 3.62 -7.15
C LEU A 868 -33.67 4.01 -8.63
N ILE A 869 -33.41 5.28 -8.97
CA ILE A 869 -33.37 5.76 -10.37
C ILE A 869 -32.30 5.00 -11.15
N LYS A 870 -31.06 4.93 -10.65
CA LYS A 870 -29.94 4.23 -11.32
C LYS A 870 -30.26 2.75 -11.56
N ARG A 871 -30.87 2.06 -10.59
CA ARG A 871 -31.32 0.67 -10.72
C ARG A 871 -32.38 0.52 -11.81
N THR A 872 -33.40 1.38 -11.80
CA THR A 872 -34.52 1.37 -12.76
C THR A 872 -34.09 1.72 -14.19
N CYS A 873 -33.22 2.72 -14.35
CA CYS A 873 -32.61 3.07 -15.63
C CYS A 873 -31.69 1.94 -16.13
N ARG A 874 -30.86 1.35 -15.27
CA ARG A 874 -29.98 0.23 -15.67
C ARG A 874 -30.79 -0.96 -16.17
N SER A 875 -31.85 -1.37 -15.47
CA SER A 875 -32.69 -2.50 -15.87
C SER A 875 -33.50 -2.25 -17.15
N LYS A 876 -33.78 -0.99 -17.52
CA LYS A 876 -34.51 -0.63 -18.74
C LYS A 876 -33.60 -0.35 -19.95
N LEU A 877 -32.37 0.11 -19.73
CA LEU A 877 -31.48 0.63 -20.79
C LEU A 877 -30.26 -0.25 -21.11
N TYR A 878 -29.93 -1.22 -20.26
CA TYR A 878 -28.78 -2.12 -20.42
C TYR A 878 -29.22 -3.58 -20.30
N ARG A 879 -28.55 -4.50 -21.01
CA ARG A 879 -28.72 -5.96 -20.87
C ARG A 879 -27.33 -6.58 -20.68
N GLY A 880 -27.04 -6.97 -19.44
CA GLY A 880 -25.67 -7.25 -19.02
C GLY A 880 -24.81 -5.99 -19.03
N PHE A 881 -23.73 -6.00 -19.83
CA PHE A 881 -22.84 -4.87 -20.05
C PHE A 881 -23.22 -4.01 -21.28
N TYR A 882 -24.05 -4.53 -22.17
CA TYR A 882 -24.38 -3.87 -23.43
C TYR A 882 -25.55 -2.88 -23.28
N ARG A 883 -25.44 -1.73 -23.94
CA ARG A 883 -26.47 -0.68 -23.98
C ARG A 883 -27.57 -1.09 -24.98
N ASN A 884 -28.78 -1.42 -24.50
CA ASN A 884 -29.92 -1.81 -25.36
C ASN A 884 -30.33 -0.68 -26.32
N ASN A 885 -30.16 0.56 -25.88
CA ASN A 885 -30.32 1.75 -26.70
C ASN A 885 -29.20 2.71 -26.33
N PRO A 886 -28.11 2.82 -27.12
CA PRO A 886 -26.94 3.60 -26.73
C PRO A 886 -27.26 5.09 -26.55
N LEU A 887 -28.16 5.67 -27.34
CA LEU A 887 -28.56 7.07 -27.18
C LEU A 887 -29.24 7.32 -25.82
N ARG A 888 -30.22 6.50 -25.45
CA ARG A 888 -30.93 6.62 -24.15
C ARG A 888 -30.03 6.24 -22.97
N ALA A 889 -29.14 5.25 -23.15
CA ALA A 889 -28.14 4.90 -22.15
C ALA A 889 -27.18 6.07 -21.91
N ASN A 890 -26.58 6.65 -22.96
CA ASN A 890 -25.72 7.83 -22.86
C ASN A 890 -26.46 9.02 -22.22
N LEU A 891 -27.73 9.26 -22.57
CA LEU A 891 -28.53 10.34 -21.97
C LEU A 891 -28.79 10.11 -20.47
N ALA A 892 -29.10 8.87 -20.06
CA ALA A 892 -29.27 8.52 -18.66
C ALA A 892 -27.95 8.49 -17.88
N GLU A 893 -26.84 8.13 -18.53
CA GLU A 893 -25.48 8.18 -18.01
C GLU A 893 -25.09 9.66 -17.75
N LEU A 894 -25.41 10.57 -18.67
CA LEU A 894 -25.24 12.02 -18.55
C LEU A 894 -26.14 12.69 -17.48
N VAL A 895 -27.38 12.22 -17.27
CA VAL A 895 -28.18 12.59 -16.08
C VAL A 895 -27.46 12.14 -14.80
N ASN A 896 -27.00 10.88 -14.77
CA ASN A 896 -26.29 10.34 -13.63
C ASN A 896 -24.95 11.05 -13.38
N GLU A 897 -24.24 11.50 -14.41
CA GLU A 897 -23.03 12.33 -14.29
C GLU A 897 -23.34 13.72 -13.72
N SER A 898 -24.42 14.37 -14.17
CA SER A 898 -24.84 15.67 -13.65
C SER A 898 -25.27 15.57 -12.17
N PHE A 899 -25.97 14.50 -11.81
CA PHE A 899 -26.27 14.16 -10.40
C PHE A 899 -24.99 13.76 -9.63
N ASN A 900 -24.08 13.00 -10.25
CA ASN A 900 -22.79 12.66 -9.68
C ASN A 900 -21.99 13.92 -9.39
N PHE A 901 -22.06 14.97 -10.20
CA PHE A 901 -21.34 16.22 -9.94
C PHE A 901 -21.73 16.81 -8.58
N ALA A 902 -23.01 17.11 -8.37
CA ALA A 902 -23.50 17.67 -7.10
C ALA A 902 -23.20 16.74 -5.91
N THR A 903 -23.45 15.43 -6.07
CA THR A 903 -23.12 14.46 -5.02
C THR A 903 -21.62 14.17 -4.89
N SER A 904 -20.77 14.58 -5.82
CA SER A 904 -19.32 14.33 -5.78
C SER A 904 -18.65 15.14 -4.68
N MET A 905 -19.18 16.33 -4.34
CA MET A 905 -18.69 17.10 -3.20
C MET A 905 -19.00 16.38 -1.89
N ALA A 906 -20.23 15.88 -1.71
CA ALA A 906 -20.57 15.03 -0.57
C ALA A 906 -19.75 13.73 -0.53
N PHE A 907 -19.54 13.07 -1.68
CA PHE A 907 -18.64 11.91 -1.76
C PHE A 907 -17.17 12.26 -1.55
N ALA A 908 -16.72 13.48 -1.87
CA ALA A 908 -15.36 13.96 -1.64
C ALA A 908 -15.14 14.28 -0.16
N VAL A 909 -16.12 14.86 0.52
CA VAL A 909 -16.11 15.08 1.98
C VAL A 909 -16.21 13.75 2.73
N ILE A 910 -17.12 12.85 2.33
CA ILE A 910 -17.20 11.49 2.88
C ILE A 910 -15.91 10.70 2.57
N ARG A 911 -15.28 10.90 1.40
CA ARG A 911 -13.98 10.32 1.07
C ARG A 911 -12.86 10.96 1.88
N MET A 912 -12.90 12.26 2.16
CA MET A 912 -11.94 12.95 3.02
C MET A 912 -12.03 12.41 4.44
N PHE A 913 -13.22 12.32 5.04
CA PHE A 913 -13.38 11.68 6.35
C PHE A 913 -13.01 10.20 6.35
N LYS A 914 -13.36 9.44 5.29
CA LYS A 914 -12.87 8.06 5.14
C LYS A 914 -11.36 7.98 4.97
N LEU A 915 -10.71 8.92 4.28
CA LEU A 915 -9.25 8.97 4.13
C LEU A 915 -8.55 9.48 5.38
N LEU A 916 -9.16 10.36 6.18
CA LEU A 916 -8.68 10.78 7.49
C LEU A 916 -8.81 9.65 8.52
N PHE A 917 -9.92 8.92 8.52
CA PHE A 917 -10.12 7.76 9.40
C PHE A 917 -9.29 6.55 8.95
N LEU A 918 -9.20 6.30 7.64
CA LEU A 918 -8.27 5.29 7.10
C LEU A 918 -6.82 5.72 7.34
N ALA A 919 -6.44 6.99 7.22
CA ALA A 919 -5.09 7.43 7.60
C ALA A 919 -4.85 7.22 9.10
N ALA A 920 -5.77 7.64 9.97
CA ALA A 920 -5.65 7.40 11.41
C ALA A 920 -5.51 5.90 11.73
N PHE A 921 -6.23 5.00 11.04
CA PHE A 921 -6.11 3.55 11.22
C PHE A 921 -4.88 2.93 10.55
N TYR A 922 -4.44 3.45 9.38
CA TYR A 922 -3.31 2.92 8.61
C TYR A 922 -1.96 3.54 8.98
N VAL A 923 -1.92 4.63 9.76
CA VAL A 923 -0.71 5.14 10.42
C VAL A 923 -0.05 4.06 11.32
N GLY A 924 -0.84 3.10 11.82
CA GLY A 924 -0.34 1.91 12.51
C GLY A 924 -0.04 0.70 11.62
N ARG A 925 -0.26 0.78 10.30
CA ARG A 925 -0.15 -0.33 9.34
C ARG A 925 0.88 -0.06 8.25
N ILE A 926 2.12 -0.44 8.54
CA ILE A 926 3.21 -0.44 7.56
C ILE A 926 3.08 -1.56 6.51
N ASP A 927 2.13 -2.50 6.65
CA ASP A 927 2.05 -3.70 5.83
C ASP A 927 1.31 -3.55 4.48
N THR A 928 0.69 -2.39 4.24
CA THR A 928 -0.07 -2.13 3.02
C THR A 928 0.08 -0.68 2.57
N LYS A 929 0.41 -0.45 1.29
CA LYS A 929 0.48 0.90 0.70
C LYS A 929 -0.85 1.65 0.92
N PHE A 930 -0.78 2.79 1.59
CA PHE A 930 -1.91 3.70 1.77
C PHE A 930 -2.10 4.56 0.52
N LEU A 931 -1.00 4.96 -0.12
CA LEU A 931 -1.02 5.65 -1.40
C LEU A 931 -1.09 4.67 -2.58
N ALA A 932 -1.73 5.11 -3.68
CA ALA A 932 -1.72 4.35 -4.92
C ALA A 932 -0.28 4.27 -5.50
N PRO A 933 0.14 3.17 -6.15
CA PRO A 933 1.49 3.01 -6.69
C PRO A 933 1.95 4.10 -7.67
N SER A 934 1.03 4.87 -8.24
CA SER A 934 1.31 6.02 -9.11
C SER A 934 1.70 7.31 -8.37
N ALA A 935 1.45 7.44 -7.07
CA ALA A 935 1.64 8.70 -6.32
C ALA A 935 3.11 9.16 -6.30
N ASN A 936 4.05 8.22 -6.09
CA ASN A 936 5.50 8.52 -6.06
C ASN A 936 6.03 9.02 -7.42
N LYS A 937 5.33 8.80 -8.53
CA LYS A 937 5.69 9.37 -9.84
C LYS A 937 5.51 10.89 -9.90
N PHE A 938 4.67 11.46 -9.03
CA PHE A 938 4.30 12.89 -9.07
C PHE A 938 5.44 13.82 -8.61
N LEU A 939 6.32 13.36 -7.71
CA LEU A 939 7.55 14.06 -7.31
C LEU A 939 8.75 13.63 -8.18
N GLY A 940 8.51 13.51 -9.49
CA GLY A 940 9.49 13.10 -10.50
C GLY A 940 10.10 11.71 -10.31
N GLY A 941 9.49 10.85 -9.47
CA GLY A 941 10.05 9.55 -9.10
C GLY A 941 11.32 9.61 -8.24
N LYS A 942 11.77 10.81 -7.84
CA LYS A 942 12.96 11.02 -6.98
C LYS A 942 12.63 11.03 -5.49
N VAL A 943 11.36 11.27 -5.12
CA VAL A 943 10.90 11.33 -3.72
C VAL A 943 9.70 10.40 -3.55
N HIS A 944 9.79 9.50 -2.58
CA HIS A 944 8.73 8.57 -2.20
C HIS A 944 8.03 9.07 -0.94
N ILE A 945 6.71 9.18 -0.96
CA ILE A 945 5.92 9.73 0.16
C ILE A 945 5.50 8.61 1.14
N ASP A 946 5.17 7.43 0.61
CA ASP A 946 4.73 6.25 1.36
C ASP A 946 5.76 5.13 1.14
N ILE A 947 6.86 5.17 1.91
CA ILE A 947 8.00 4.26 1.77
C ILE A 947 7.97 3.09 2.76
N PHE A 948 7.10 3.11 3.78
CA PHE A 948 7.07 2.06 4.79
C PHE A 948 6.44 0.73 4.34
N PRO A 949 5.49 0.69 3.38
CA PRO A 949 5.02 -0.57 2.79
C PRO A 949 5.77 -0.94 1.52
N ASP A 950 6.60 -0.02 1.01
CA ASP A 950 7.75 -0.42 0.21
C ASP A 950 8.66 -1.23 1.14
N PHE A 951 9.09 -0.65 2.28
CA PHE A 951 9.68 -1.31 3.48
C PHE A 951 8.71 -2.29 4.18
N PHE A 952 7.91 -3.02 3.38
CA PHE A 952 7.22 -4.24 3.76
C PHE A 952 7.30 -5.40 2.72
N ILE A 953 8.16 -5.40 1.68
CA ILE A 953 8.30 -6.57 0.77
C ILE A 953 9.61 -7.41 0.88
N ALA A 954 10.78 -6.91 0.50
CA ALA A 954 11.97 -7.75 0.25
C ALA A 954 12.85 -8.24 1.41
N ASP A 955 12.47 -8.07 2.67
CA ASP A 955 13.08 -8.80 3.79
C ASP A 955 12.17 -10.03 4.05
N ILE A 956 10.91 -10.08 3.51
CA ILE A 956 10.15 -11.32 3.18
C ILE A 956 10.96 -12.03 2.11
N LEU A 957 11.29 -11.37 0.99
CA LEU A 957 12.09 -12.00 -0.08
C LEU A 957 13.48 -12.40 0.39
N SER A 958 14.20 -11.57 1.16
CA SER A 958 15.50 -11.95 1.75
C SER A 958 15.33 -13.15 2.66
N THR A 959 14.27 -13.19 3.47
CA THR A 959 14.02 -14.37 4.30
C THR A 959 13.69 -15.58 3.47
N GLU A 960 12.82 -15.48 2.48
CA GLU A 960 12.47 -16.59 1.60
C GLU A 960 13.70 -17.11 0.82
N ALA A 961 14.60 -16.24 0.35
CA ALA A 961 15.85 -16.65 -0.27
C ALA A 961 16.70 -17.53 0.67
N HIS A 962 16.76 -17.17 1.97
CA HIS A 962 17.48 -17.95 2.97
C HIS A 962 16.66 -19.14 3.54
N ARG A 963 15.33 -19.03 3.60
CA ARG A 963 14.43 -19.82 4.46
C ARG A 963 13.23 -20.41 3.72
N HIS A 964 13.25 -20.50 2.38
CA HIS A 964 12.25 -21.26 1.65
C HIS A 964 12.49 -22.78 1.82
N PRO A 965 11.45 -23.61 2.06
CA PRO A 965 11.55 -25.07 2.16
C PRO A 965 12.48 -25.75 1.15
N TYR A 966 12.29 -25.53 -0.15
CA TYR A 966 13.14 -26.16 -1.16
C TYR A 966 14.59 -25.63 -1.15
N MET A 967 14.82 -24.35 -0.84
CA MET A 967 16.17 -23.76 -0.74
C MET A 967 16.96 -24.35 0.43
N GLU A 968 16.31 -24.50 1.59
CA GLU A 968 16.90 -25.12 2.77
C GLU A 968 17.31 -26.58 2.51
N ARG A 969 16.44 -27.35 1.83
CA ARG A 969 16.70 -28.75 1.48
C ARG A 969 17.75 -28.89 0.36
N LEU A 970 17.75 -28.03 -0.66
CA LEU A 970 18.83 -27.94 -1.66
C LEU A 970 20.17 -27.60 -1.01
N GLY A 971 20.18 -26.59 -0.12
CA GLY A 971 21.33 -26.23 0.71
C GLY A 971 21.86 -27.41 1.50
N THR A 972 20.98 -28.18 2.12
CA THR A 972 21.34 -29.43 2.81
C THR A 972 22.05 -30.41 1.86
N MET A 973 21.55 -30.60 0.62
CA MET A 973 22.19 -31.49 -0.37
C MET A 973 23.56 -30.97 -0.80
N TYR A 974 23.71 -29.65 -1.05
CA TYR A 974 25.00 -29.04 -1.39
C TYR A 974 26.02 -29.22 -0.26
N LEU A 975 25.59 -28.99 0.99
CA LEU A 975 26.42 -29.21 2.16
C LEU A 975 26.86 -30.68 2.27
N TYR A 976 25.96 -31.66 2.09
CA TYR A 976 26.33 -33.08 2.04
C TYR A 976 27.34 -33.36 0.91
N LYS A 977 27.15 -32.76 -0.27
CA LYS A 977 28.06 -32.91 -1.41
C LYS A 977 29.44 -32.30 -1.16
N LEU A 978 29.52 -31.14 -0.49
CA LEU A 978 30.79 -30.54 -0.08
C LEU A 978 31.53 -31.36 0.98
N LYS A 979 30.80 -32.01 1.90
CA LYS A 979 31.40 -32.83 2.96
C LYS A 979 31.94 -34.17 2.47
N TYR A 980 31.21 -34.86 1.60
CA TYR A 980 31.50 -36.24 1.18
C TYR A 980 32.03 -36.34 -0.27
N GLY A 981 32.03 -35.24 -1.03
CA GLY A 981 32.60 -35.18 -2.37
C GLY A 981 32.03 -36.23 -3.32
N ALA A 982 32.91 -37.06 -3.89
CA ALA A 982 32.53 -38.12 -4.81
C ALA A 982 31.74 -39.27 -4.16
N GLU A 983 31.74 -39.41 -2.83
CA GLU A 983 31.00 -40.48 -2.11
C GLU A 983 29.49 -40.20 -1.98
N PHE A 984 29.07 -38.93 -2.15
CA PHE A 984 27.67 -38.51 -2.05
C PHE A 984 27.17 -37.95 -3.38
N ALA A 985 25.98 -38.33 -3.82
CA ALA A 985 25.36 -37.88 -5.07
C ALA A 985 26.34 -37.95 -6.27
N THR A 986 26.77 -39.18 -6.58
CA THR A 986 27.60 -39.55 -7.74
C THR A 986 26.92 -39.26 -9.07
N ARG A 987 27.73 -39.21 -10.13
CA ARG A 987 27.27 -39.09 -11.53
C ARG A 987 26.20 -40.11 -11.92
N ALA A 988 26.46 -41.40 -11.64
CA ALA A 988 25.53 -42.49 -11.96
C ALA A 988 24.23 -42.45 -11.15
N GLY A 989 24.29 -42.23 -9.84
CA GLY A 989 23.08 -42.11 -9.02
C GLY A 989 22.25 -40.88 -9.39
N SER A 990 22.90 -39.77 -9.74
CA SER A 990 22.21 -38.54 -10.17
C SER A 990 21.54 -38.73 -11.53
N ALA A 991 22.17 -39.46 -12.46
CA ALA A 991 21.55 -39.84 -13.73
C ALA A 991 20.36 -40.81 -13.55
N TRP A 992 20.43 -41.76 -12.61
CA TRP A 992 19.27 -42.57 -12.25
C TRP A 992 18.13 -41.71 -11.65
N ARG A 993 18.44 -40.75 -10.77
CA ARG A 993 17.45 -39.83 -10.18
C ARG A 993 16.84 -38.89 -11.23
N LEU A 994 17.61 -38.44 -12.21
CA LEU A 994 17.12 -37.70 -13.37
C LEU A 994 16.08 -38.54 -14.14
N LEU A 995 16.39 -39.79 -14.49
CA LEU A 995 15.47 -40.70 -15.18
C LEU A 995 14.17 -40.94 -14.39
N PHE A 996 14.25 -41.06 -13.06
CA PHE A 996 13.06 -41.11 -12.20
C PHE A 996 12.20 -39.84 -12.34
N VAL A 997 12.82 -38.66 -12.31
CA VAL A 997 12.12 -37.37 -12.47
C VAL A 997 11.54 -37.21 -13.87
N THR A 998 12.23 -37.65 -14.93
CA THR A 998 11.73 -37.59 -16.30
C THR A 998 10.51 -38.48 -16.52
N ALA A 999 10.46 -39.65 -15.87
CA ALA A 999 9.31 -40.55 -15.91
C ALA A 999 8.13 -40.04 -15.06
N LEU A 1000 8.38 -39.52 -13.84
CA LEU A 1000 7.31 -39.02 -12.96
C LEU A 1000 6.77 -37.65 -13.39
N MET A 1001 7.62 -36.75 -13.89
CA MET A 1001 7.29 -35.36 -14.22
C MET A 1001 7.72 -34.99 -15.65
N PRO A 1002 7.20 -35.67 -16.68
CA PRO A 1002 7.68 -35.57 -18.06
C PRO A 1002 7.54 -34.18 -18.69
N TRP A 1003 6.64 -33.33 -18.17
CA TRP A 1003 6.52 -31.93 -18.56
C TRP A 1003 7.76 -31.08 -18.22
N LEU A 1004 8.63 -31.53 -17.30
CA LEU A 1004 9.89 -30.86 -17.00
C LEU A 1004 10.93 -31.00 -18.14
N GLN A 1005 10.81 -31.99 -19.04
CA GLN A 1005 11.76 -32.20 -20.14
C GLN A 1005 11.93 -30.97 -21.04
N LYS A 1006 10.90 -30.11 -21.16
CA LYS A 1006 10.98 -28.83 -21.89
C LYS A 1006 12.02 -27.84 -21.31
N TYR A 1007 12.43 -28.05 -20.07
CA TYR A 1007 13.42 -27.24 -19.35
C TYR A 1007 14.81 -27.89 -19.36
N ARG A 1008 14.97 -29.05 -19.99
CA ARG A 1008 16.27 -29.71 -20.19
C ARG A 1008 17.15 -28.91 -21.15
N ILE A 1009 18.36 -28.54 -20.72
CA ILE A 1009 19.28 -27.70 -21.52
C ILE A 1009 19.71 -28.43 -22.80
N ALA A 1010 20.09 -29.70 -22.69
CA ALA A 1010 20.62 -30.50 -23.80
C ALA A 1010 19.66 -30.57 -25.00
N SER A 1011 18.36 -30.70 -24.75
CA SER A 1011 17.33 -30.77 -25.79
C SER A 1011 17.13 -29.47 -26.57
N ARG A 1012 17.52 -28.31 -26.01
CA ARG A 1012 17.35 -26.99 -26.66
C ARG A 1012 18.48 -26.63 -27.63
N ARG A 1013 19.71 -27.10 -27.41
CA ARG A 1013 20.82 -26.90 -28.36
C ARG A 1013 20.48 -27.54 -29.71
N MET A 1014 20.05 -28.80 -29.71
CA MET A 1014 19.58 -29.53 -30.89
C MET A 1014 18.48 -28.78 -31.65
N ILE A 1015 17.41 -28.32 -30.97
CA ILE A 1015 16.31 -27.58 -31.64
C ILE A 1015 16.78 -26.24 -32.23
N LYS A 1016 17.77 -25.57 -31.63
CA LYS A 1016 18.37 -24.34 -32.20
C LYS A 1016 19.29 -24.63 -33.39
N GLU A 1017 20.06 -25.72 -33.34
CA GLU A 1017 20.89 -26.17 -34.47
C GLU A 1017 20.01 -26.58 -35.66
N GLU A 1018 18.95 -27.35 -35.42
CA GLU A 1018 17.93 -27.70 -36.41
C GLU A 1018 17.23 -26.46 -36.99
N SER A 1019 16.61 -25.62 -36.17
CA SER A 1019 15.88 -24.43 -36.67
C SER A 1019 16.79 -23.36 -37.29
N GLY A 1020 18.04 -23.24 -36.82
CA GLY A 1020 19.07 -22.42 -37.45
C GLY A 1020 19.44 -22.94 -38.85
N SER A 1021 19.65 -24.26 -38.99
CA SER A 1021 19.90 -24.88 -40.29
C SER A 1021 18.75 -24.64 -41.28
N VAL A 1022 17.50 -24.69 -40.79
CA VAL A 1022 16.24 -24.46 -41.53
C VAL A 1022 15.94 -22.96 -41.77
N HIS A 1023 16.84 -22.06 -41.38
CA HIS A 1023 16.87 -20.65 -41.81
C HIS A 1023 18.15 -20.26 -42.58
N SER A 1024 19.12 -21.18 -42.68
CA SER A 1024 20.28 -21.08 -43.57
C SER A 1024 20.12 -21.83 -44.91
N ALA A 1025 19.03 -22.58 -45.05
CA ALA A 1025 18.63 -23.37 -46.22
C ALA A 1025 17.26 -22.93 -46.74
#